data_AF-A9FYV0-F1
#
_entry.id   AF-A9FYV0-F1
#
_cell.length_a   1.000
_cell.length_b   1.000
_cell.length_c   1.000
_cell.angle_alpha   90.00
_cell.angle_beta   90.00
_cell.angle_gamma   90.00
#
_symmetry.space_group_name_H-M   'P 1'
#
loop_
_entity.id
_entity.type
_entity.pdbx_description
1 polymer ?
#
loop_
_entity_poly.entity_id
_entity_poly.type
_entity_poly.pdbx_seq_one_letter_code
_entity_poly.pdbx_strand_id
1 'polypeptide(L)'
;MTTRRPSDSDAPQQETLSHVTDDDSTRTASRLADSDAPQQETLSHVTNVEPTKTVSRLADSDAPQQETLSHVTNDEPTKTVSRLADSGAPQQETLSHVTNDEPTKTVSRLADSGAPRQETLSHVTKLEPTRTASRLGDSGAPQQETLSHVTKLEPTKTVSRLGDSDAPQQETPSPVTKLEPTRSVRRLADSDAPQQETPSPVTKLEPTRSVRRLADSDAPQQETPSPVTKLEPTRSVRRLADSDAPQQETPSPVTNVEPTTTMRRLAVSGAPRQETPSPVTNVEPTKTVSRLADSDAPRQETPSPVTNDGSTTTMSRLAVSSAPRQETLSQVTKEGSTGTASGLADLLNIRLELSGFSSDLLQVSRLSGREAISQLFTFDVEVVCPSDAGVDGQTFTGESVAIVFEQNRVEVRRVHGMVAEVHDMLANLRDHRAYRLHIVPRAYRLALVETTEISMNKAVPDLIKQKLELVGLSGSDVELRLTGTYAPREFVVQYQETDLAFISRLAEHAGISFFFEHQDGQDTMVFTDGAGFEPAAGAESVQFRENSDTRDVFELEARSRLVPSVYVARDYNYRQPMLDLTSEHVLPTGYAGGVIEYGGHYKTPAEGKALAQVRAEERQATQLVYAGRSAVCGLGAGARSTLEGHPNLESLDLLFVEVEHRATLLTGRDEPRRYVNTFRAIPGKNTYRPPRVTPAPRIAGVVTGIVDAGPGGGGNNAQIDDQGRYMVRFLFDTGAAGGVSSRPVRMLQNHAGANYGTHFPLKPGTEVLIAFVNGDPDRPVIVGAAPNPLTPSPVNSANRSTHRIKTQGGIVFDLVDE
;
A
#
# COMPACT_ATOMS: atom_id res chain seq x y z
N MET A 1 51.78 -15.11 -41.83
CA MET A 1 51.87 -16.57 -42.07
C MET A 1 50.52 -17.18 -41.79
N THR A 2 49.87 -17.62 -42.84
CA THR A 2 48.60 -18.36 -42.82
C THR A 2 48.85 -19.76 -42.27
N THR A 3 48.15 -20.14 -41.20
CA THR A 3 47.97 -21.55 -40.84
C THR A 3 46.53 -21.79 -40.37
N ARG A 4 45.94 -22.83 -40.96
CA ARG A 4 44.55 -23.26 -40.97
C ARG A 4 44.00 -23.67 -39.58
N ARG A 5 42.68 -23.49 -39.41
CA ARG A 5 41.83 -24.26 -38.48
C ARG A 5 41.95 -25.77 -38.75
N PRO A 6 41.91 -26.62 -37.71
CA PRO A 6 41.03 -27.80 -37.63
C PRO A 6 39.78 -27.40 -36.81
N SER A 7 38.54 -27.43 -37.35
CA SER A 7 37.62 -28.58 -37.49
C SER A 7 37.40 -29.35 -36.18
N ASP A 8 36.18 -29.16 -35.65
CA ASP A 8 35.39 -30.02 -34.77
C ASP A 8 36.05 -30.54 -33.49
N SER A 9 35.74 -29.89 -32.37
CA SER A 9 35.95 -30.44 -31.03
C SER A 9 34.69 -31.21 -30.60
N ASP A 10 34.68 -32.53 -30.73
CA ASP A 10 33.71 -33.46 -30.13
C ASP A 10 33.82 -33.55 -28.58
N ALA A 11 34.41 -32.55 -27.92
CA ALA A 11 34.61 -32.54 -26.47
C ALA A 11 33.42 -31.86 -25.78
N PRO A 12 32.84 -32.46 -24.70
CA PRO A 12 31.73 -31.86 -23.97
C PRO A 12 32.13 -30.49 -23.42
N GLN A 13 31.25 -29.49 -23.61
CA GLN A 13 31.45 -28.16 -23.05
C GLN A 13 30.90 -28.15 -21.62
N GLN A 14 31.78 -27.94 -20.65
CA GLN A 14 31.40 -27.76 -19.24
C GLN A 14 31.84 -26.39 -18.76
N GLU A 15 30.89 -25.58 -18.28
CA GLU A 15 31.16 -24.33 -17.58
C GLU A 15 30.78 -24.50 -16.11
N THR A 16 31.75 -24.34 -15.21
CA THR A 16 31.54 -24.44 -13.76
C THR A 16 32.02 -23.16 -13.09
N LEU A 17 31.08 -22.45 -12.47
CA LEU A 17 31.34 -21.24 -11.70
C LEU A 17 31.02 -21.52 -10.23
N SER A 18 32.04 -21.37 -9.37
CA SER A 18 31.97 -21.59 -7.93
C SER A 18 32.31 -20.30 -7.18
N HIS A 19 31.52 -19.95 -6.16
CA HIS A 19 31.67 -18.71 -5.37
C HIS A 19 31.45 -17.44 -6.18
N VAL A 20 30.18 -17.19 -6.53
CA VAL A 20 29.77 -15.94 -7.19
C VAL A 20 29.15 -15.02 -6.14
N THR A 21 29.87 -13.94 -5.81
CA THR A 21 29.37 -12.79 -5.05
C THR A 21 29.29 -11.60 -6.00
N ASP A 22 28.08 -11.27 -6.45
CA ASP A 22 27.85 -10.11 -7.33
C ASP A 22 27.76 -8.85 -6.45
N ASP A 23 28.83 -8.03 -6.44
CA ASP A 23 28.99 -6.80 -5.63
C ASP A 23 28.86 -5.52 -6.49
N ASP A 24 28.42 -5.67 -7.75
CA ASP A 24 28.12 -4.56 -8.66
C ASP A 24 27.02 -5.03 -9.63
N SER A 25 26.24 -4.12 -10.22
CA SER A 25 25.06 -4.41 -11.08
C SER A 25 25.37 -5.07 -12.45
N THR A 26 26.23 -6.09 -12.45
CA THR A 26 26.67 -6.85 -13.61
C THR A 26 25.66 -7.92 -13.99
N ARG A 27 25.29 -7.92 -15.27
CA ARG A 27 24.51 -8.98 -15.91
C ARG A 27 25.43 -10.19 -16.11
N THR A 28 25.41 -11.17 -15.21
CA THR A 28 26.01 -12.49 -15.45
C THR A 28 25.29 -13.14 -16.63
N ALA A 29 25.96 -13.20 -17.77
CA ALA A 29 25.49 -13.86 -18.99
C ALA A 29 26.62 -14.76 -19.48
N SER A 30 26.58 -16.03 -19.08
CA SER A 30 27.29 -17.13 -19.74
C SER A 30 26.61 -17.44 -21.07
N ARG A 31 27.40 -17.68 -22.11
CA ARG A 31 26.91 -18.11 -23.41
C ARG A 31 27.90 -19.13 -23.97
N LEU A 32 27.57 -20.41 -23.83
CA LEU A 32 28.28 -21.47 -24.55
C LEU A 32 28.09 -21.28 -26.06
N ALA A 33 29.07 -21.70 -26.84
CA ALA A 33 29.02 -21.59 -28.30
C ALA A 33 28.21 -22.76 -28.90
N ASP A 34 27.58 -22.54 -30.07
CA ASP A 34 26.88 -23.61 -30.80
C ASP A 34 27.82 -24.81 -31.01
N SER A 35 27.42 -26.01 -30.57
CA SER A 35 28.23 -27.23 -30.69
C SER A 35 27.39 -28.50 -30.74
N ASP A 36 27.86 -29.51 -31.48
CA ASP A 36 27.28 -30.85 -31.56
C ASP A 36 27.63 -31.75 -30.35
N ALA A 37 28.37 -31.24 -29.36
CA ALA A 37 28.78 -31.96 -28.15
C ALA A 37 27.87 -31.62 -26.94
N PRO A 38 27.75 -32.53 -25.93
CA PRO A 38 26.94 -32.29 -24.73
C PRO A 38 27.36 -31.02 -23.99
N GLN A 39 26.38 -30.26 -23.49
CA GLN A 39 26.60 -29.01 -22.77
C GLN A 39 26.12 -29.12 -21.32
N GLN A 40 26.98 -28.75 -20.37
CA GLN A 40 26.65 -28.72 -18.95
C GLN A 40 27.08 -27.39 -18.32
N GLU A 41 26.15 -26.73 -17.65
CA GLU A 41 26.43 -25.52 -16.87
C GLU A 41 26.14 -25.77 -15.39
N THR A 42 27.10 -25.45 -14.52
CA THR A 42 26.97 -25.64 -13.08
C THR A 42 27.38 -24.37 -12.32
N LEU A 43 26.42 -23.78 -11.62
CA LEU A 43 26.62 -22.64 -10.72
C LEU A 43 26.45 -23.10 -9.26
N SER A 44 27.47 -22.85 -8.44
CA SER A 44 27.51 -23.28 -7.04
C SER A 44 27.94 -22.16 -6.10
N HIS A 45 27.29 -22.06 -4.93
CA HIS A 45 27.55 -21.03 -3.90
C HIS A 45 27.38 -19.60 -4.44
N VAL A 46 26.14 -19.25 -4.78
CA VAL A 46 25.77 -17.92 -5.26
C VAL A 46 25.18 -17.12 -4.11
N THR A 47 25.75 -15.95 -3.81
CA THR A 47 25.20 -14.99 -2.84
C THR A 47 24.87 -13.70 -3.57
N ASN A 48 23.58 -13.37 -3.64
CA ASN A 48 23.09 -12.15 -4.27
C ASN A 48 22.87 -11.09 -3.21
N VAL A 49 23.78 -10.11 -3.14
CA VAL A 49 23.81 -9.03 -2.14
C VAL A 49 23.23 -7.72 -2.68
N GLU A 50 22.90 -7.68 -3.98
CA GLU A 50 22.24 -6.57 -4.68
C GLU A 50 21.13 -7.10 -5.63
N PRO A 51 20.21 -6.26 -6.12
CA PRO A 51 19.15 -6.69 -7.06
C PRO A 51 19.72 -7.20 -8.39
N THR A 52 19.87 -8.52 -8.52
CA THR A 52 20.44 -9.15 -9.72
C THR A 52 19.39 -9.73 -10.67
N LYS A 53 19.75 -9.71 -11.98
CA LYS A 53 19.01 -10.37 -13.06
C LYS A 53 19.92 -11.36 -13.78
N THR A 54 19.93 -12.60 -13.30
CA THR A 54 20.66 -13.71 -13.94
C THR A 54 19.88 -14.21 -15.16
N VAL A 55 20.55 -14.31 -16.30
CA VAL A 55 19.99 -14.88 -17.54
C VAL A 55 20.98 -15.90 -18.10
N SER A 56 20.74 -17.18 -17.83
CA SER A 56 21.45 -18.29 -18.49
C SER A 56 20.80 -18.58 -19.85
N ARG A 57 21.62 -18.74 -20.89
CA ARG A 57 21.19 -19.22 -22.21
C ARG A 57 22.22 -20.19 -22.75
N LEU A 58 21.88 -21.48 -22.76
CA LEU A 58 22.60 -22.46 -23.56
C LEU A 58 22.36 -22.19 -25.06
N ALA A 59 23.35 -22.53 -25.88
CA ALA A 59 23.28 -22.44 -27.33
C ALA A 59 22.42 -23.58 -27.92
N ASP A 60 21.99 -23.44 -29.18
CA ASP A 60 21.29 -24.52 -29.88
C ASP A 60 22.27 -25.71 -30.04
N SER A 61 21.82 -26.93 -29.69
CA SER A 61 22.65 -28.14 -29.75
C SER A 61 21.79 -29.36 -30.05
N ASP A 62 22.31 -30.28 -30.87
CA ASP A 62 21.70 -31.59 -31.11
C ASP A 62 22.06 -32.64 -30.02
N ALA A 63 22.78 -32.23 -28.97
CA ALA A 63 23.26 -33.09 -27.88
C ALA A 63 22.61 -32.76 -26.51
N PRO A 64 22.67 -33.66 -25.50
CA PRO A 64 22.01 -33.47 -24.21
C PRO A 64 22.48 -32.20 -23.48
N GLN A 65 21.53 -31.51 -22.84
CA GLN A 65 21.80 -30.26 -22.10
C GLN A 65 21.38 -30.39 -20.63
N GLN A 66 22.28 -29.98 -19.72
CA GLN A 66 22.02 -29.98 -18.28
C GLN A 66 22.42 -28.64 -17.62
N GLU A 67 21.48 -28.02 -16.90
CA GLU A 67 21.73 -26.83 -16.06
C GLU A 67 21.53 -27.18 -14.58
N THR A 68 22.53 -26.89 -13.76
CA THR A 68 22.48 -27.14 -12.31
C THR A 68 22.84 -25.88 -11.52
N LEU A 69 21.90 -25.41 -10.70
CA LEU A 69 22.08 -24.29 -9.77
C LEU A 69 21.96 -24.81 -8.33
N SER A 70 23.01 -24.63 -7.54
CA SER A 70 23.11 -25.19 -6.17
C SER A 70 23.61 -24.17 -5.14
N HIS A 71 23.03 -24.18 -3.93
CA HIS A 71 23.41 -23.30 -2.81
C HIS A 71 23.29 -21.81 -3.15
N VAL A 72 22.06 -21.33 -3.34
CA VAL A 72 21.75 -19.93 -3.64
C VAL A 72 21.23 -19.24 -2.37
N THR A 73 21.82 -18.11 -2.00
CA THR A 73 21.32 -17.23 -0.94
C THR A 73 20.99 -15.86 -1.55
N ASN A 74 19.73 -15.45 -1.45
CA ASN A 74 19.23 -14.18 -1.98
C ASN A 74 18.88 -13.24 -0.83
N ASP A 75 19.75 -12.26 -0.58
CA ASP A 75 19.57 -11.26 0.49
C ASP A 75 18.83 -10.01 -0.03
N GLU A 76 18.60 -9.91 -1.35
CA GLU A 76 17.90 -8.82 -2.05
C GLU A 76 16.94 -9.36 -3.16
N PRO A 77 16.00 -8.54 -3.70
CA PRO A 77 15.02 -8.97 -4.70
C PRO A 77 15.66 -9.44 -6.02
N THR A 78 15.45 -10.70 -6.36
CA THR A 78 16.12 -11.36 -7.49
C THR A 78 15.14 -11.82 -8.58
N LYS A 79 15.58 -11.72 -9.85
CA LYS A 79 14.83 -12.23 -11.01
C LYS A 79 15.68 -13.15 -11.88
N THR A 80 15.49 -14.45 -11.73
CA THR A 80 16.14 -15.48 -12.56
C THR A 80 15.28 -15.81 -13.78
N VAL A 81 15.90 -15.81 -14.96
CA VAL A 81 15.28 -16.27 -16.20
C VAL A 81 16.18 -17.28 -16.89
N SER A 82 15.85 -18.56 -16.77
CA SER A 82 16.50 -19.65 -17.51
C SER A 82 15.78 -19.85 -18.85
N ARG A 83 16.53 -19.90 -19.95
CA ARG A 83 16.02 -20.34 -21.25
C ARG A 83 16.99 -21.34 -21.86
N LEU A 84 16.56 -22.59 -21.92
CA LEU A 84 17.23 -23.62 -22.72
C LEU A 84 16.81 -23.43 -24.19
N ALA A 85 17.77 -23.64 -25.09
CA ALA A 85 17.59 -23.58 -26.53
C ALA A 85 16.80 -24.81 -27.06
N ASP A 86 16.39 -24.79 -28.33
CA ASP A 86 15.77 -25.96 -28.97
C ASP A 86 16.84 -27.07 -29.07
N SER A 87 16.50 -28.30 -28.67
CA SER A 87 17.42 -29.44 -28.80
C SER A 87 16.69 -30.72 -29.20
N GLY A 88 17.33 -31.52 -30.04
CA GLY A 88 16.87 -32.87 -30.41
C GLY A 88 17.13 -33.94 -29.33
N ALA A 89 17.68 -33.57 -28.16
CA ALA A 89 18.20 -34.47 -27.13
C ALA A 89 17.61 -34.15 -25.72
N PRO A 90 17.78 -35.02 -24.70
CA PRO A 90 17.19 -34.82 -23.39
C PRO A 90 17.67 -33.54 -22.69
N GLN A 91 16.75 -32.85 -22.01
CA GLN A 91 17.03 -31.61 -21.27
C GLN A 91 16.68 -31.77 -19.78
N GLN A 92 17.60 -31.39 -18.89
CA GLN A 92 17.40 -31.43 -17.43
C GLN A 92 17.79 -30.10 -16.76
N GLU A 93 16.85 -29.53 -15.98
CA GLU A 93 17.10 -28.35 -15.12
C GLU A 93 16.98 -28.77 -13.65
N THR A 94 18.03 -28.54 -12.86
CA THR A 94 18.06 -28.88 -11.44
C THR A 94 18.40 -27.65 -10.61
N LEU A 95 17.52 -27.29 -9.69
CA LEU A 95 17.71 -26.19 -8.74
C LEU A 95 17.66 -26.73 -7.31
N SER A 96 18.75 -26.58 -6.55
CA SER A 96 18.92 -27.19 -5.22
C SER A 96 19.43 -26.21 -4.15
N HIS A 97 18.90 -26.30 -2.93
CA HIS A 97 19.33 -25.50 -1.75
C HIS A 97 19.24 -23.97 -1.97
N VAL A 98 18.02 -23.44 -1.95
CA VAL A 98 17.76 -22.00 -2.08
C VAL A 98 17.28 -21.41 -0.75
N THR A 99 17.95 -20.37 -0.27
CA THR A 99 17.51 -19.54 0.86
C THR A 99 17.14 -18.15 0.32
N ASN A 100 15.90 -17.72 0.53
CA ASN A 100 15.42 -16.40 0.10
C ASN A 100 14.96 -15.59 1.31
N ASP A 101 15.66 -14.49 1.56
CA ASP A 101 15.36 -13.56 2.65
C ASP A 101 14.49 -12.38 2.14
N GLU A 102 14.43 -12.15 0.82
CA GLU A 102 13.65 -11.11 0.12
C GLU A 102 12.82 -11.70 -1.06
N PRO A 103 11.81 -10.99 -1.63
CA PRO A 103 10.87 -11.57 -2.60
C PRO A 103 11.49 -11.86 -3.97
N THR A 104 11.43 -13.14 -4.37
CA THR A 104 12.05 -13.64 -5.62
C THR A 104 11.02 -13.95 -6.72
N LYS A 105 11.41 -13.72 -7.98
CA LYS A 105 10.64 -14.17 -9.16
C LYS A 105 11.48 -15.06 -10.09
N THR A 106 11.08 -16.33 -10.20
CA THR A 106 11.71 -17.31 -11.11
C THR A 106 10.82 -17.57 -12.31
N VAL A 107 11.38 -17.48 -13.52
CA VAL A 107 10.70 -17.85 -14.77
C VAL A 107 11.58 -18.82 -15.55
N SER A 108 11.19 -20.08 -15.60
CA SER A 108 11.85 -21.10 -16.42
C SER A 108 11.01 -21.37 -17.68
N ARG A 109 11.68 -21.36 -18.84
CA ARG A 109 11.08 -21.78 -20.12
C ARG A 109 12.04 -22.72 -20.83
N LEU A 110 11.65 -23.98 -20.95
CA LEU A 110 12.25 -24.90 -21.91
C LEU A 110 11.62 -24.64 -23.29
N ALA A 111 12.42 -24.62 -24.36
CA ALA A 111 11.96 -24.42 -25.74
C ALA A 111 11.21 -25.65 -26.26
N ASP A 112 11.13 -26.00 -27.54
CA ASP A 112 10.46 -27.24 -28.00
C ASP A 112 11.48 -28.39 -28.15
N SER A 113 11.12 -29.66 -27.92
CA SER A 113 12.08 -30.78 -28.05
C SER A 113 11.41 -32.11 -28.42
N GLY A 114 12.09 -32.92 -29.23
CA GLY A 114 11.69 -34.29 -29.55
C GLY A 114 12.05 -35.33 -28.48
N ALA A 115 12.64 -34.95 -27.34
CA ALA A 115 13.24 -35.85 -26.35
C ALA A 115 12.73 -35.60 -24.90
N PRO A 116 12.96 -36.53 -23.94
CA PRO A 116 12.43 -36.44 -22.58
C PRO A 116 12.91 -35.21 -21.80
N ARG A 117 12.06 -34.67 -20.91
CA ARG A 117 12.35 -33.47 -20.12
C ARG A 117 12.09 -33.66 -18.63
N GLN A 118 13.00 -33.16 -17.80
CA GLN A 118 12.88 -33.21 -16.35
C GLN A 118 13.26 -31.87 -15.68
N GLU A 119 12.35 -31.30 -14.90
CA GLU A 119 12.60 -30.15 -14.01
C GLU A 119 12.57 -30.62 -12.55
N THR A 120 13.65 -30.38 -11.80
CA THR A 120 13.76 -30.79 -10.39
C THR A 120 14.09 -29.58 -9.50
N LEU A 121 13.17 -29.27 -8.58
CA LEU A 121 13.33 -28.23 -7.56
C LEU A 121 13.43 -28.90 -6.17
N SER A 122 14.54 -28.69 -5.47
CA SER A 122 14.86 -29.39 -4.22
C SER A 122 15.37 -28.45 -3.12
N HIS A 123 14.86 -28.61 -1.89
CA HIS A 123 15.27 -27.87 -0.68
C HIS A 123 15.23 -26.34 -0.81
N VAL A 124 14.08 -25.75 -0.48
CA VAL A 124 13.93 -24.28 -0.43
C VAL A 124 13.52 -23.84 0.98
N THR A 125 14.33 -22.99 1.60
CA THR A 125 14.08 -22.39 2.93
C THR A 125 13.71 -20.92 2.72
N LYS A 126 12.50 -20.48 3.14
CA LYS A 126 11.97 -19.14 2.81
C LYS A 126 11.58 -18.33 4.04
N LEU A 127 11.87 -17.03 3.97
CA LEU A 127 11.40 -16.01 4.90
C LEU A 127 10.34 -15.06 4.29
N GLU A 128 10.28 -14.87 2.95
CA GLU A 128 9.41 -13.87 2.26
C GLU A 128 8.71 -14.41 0.96
N PRO A 129 7.67 -13.73 0.39
CA PRO A 129 6.81 -14.30 -0.66
C PRO A 129 7.47 -14.46 -2.04
N THR A 130 7.25 -15.61 -2.68
CA THR A 130 7.86 -15.98 -3.99
C THR A 130 6.83 -16.13 -5.12
N ARG A 131 7.20 -15.80 -6.36
CA ARG A 131 6.43 -16.14 -7.58
C ARG A 131 7.24 -17.02 -8.54
N THR A 132 6.73 -18.22 -8.83
CA THR A 132 7.34 -19.16 -9.79
C THR A 132 6.41 -19.37 -10.98
N ALA A 133 6.95 -19.25 -12.18
CA ALA A 133 6.24 -19.58 -13.41
C ALA A 133 7.12 -20.47 -14.30
N SER A 134 6.75 -21.74 -14.42
CA SER A 134 7.42 -22.72 -15.28
C SER A 134 6.53 -23.04 -16.49
N ARG A 135 7.12 -23.06 -17.68
CA ARG A 135 6.45 -23.51 -18.92
C ARG A 135 7.39 -24.44 -19.68
N LEU A 136 7.00 -25.70 -19.80
CA LEU A 136 7.60 -26.64 -20.75
C LEU A 136 7.01 -26.37 -22.14
N GLY A 137 7.85 -26.31 -23.17
CA GLY A 137 7.40 -26.33 -24.57
C GLY A 137 6.89 -27.71 -24.98
N ASP A 138 6.41 -27.84 -26.21
CA ASP A 138 5.78 -29.07 -26.70
C ASP A 138 6.84 -30.18 -26.88
N SER A 139 6.47 -31.44 -26.66
CA SER A 139 7.41 -32.57 -26.87
C SER A 139 6.78 -33.87 -27.32
N GLY A 140 7.43 -34.58 -28.25
CA GLY A 140 7.06 -35.94 -28.65
C GLY A 140 7.46 -37.06 -27.65
N ALA A 141 7.89 -36.71 -26.43
CA ALA A 141 8.46 -37.62 -25.43
C ALA A 141 8.00 -37.26 -23.99
N PRO A 142 8.19 -38.14 -22.98
CA PRO A 142 7.67 -37.92 -21.63
C PRO A 142 8.20 -36.66 -20.93
N GLN A 143 7.33 -35.95 -20.21
CA GLN A 143 7.67 -34.78 -19.40
C GLN A 143 7.42 -35.06 -17.90
N GLN A 144 8.37 -34.69 -17.03
CA GLN A 144 8.27 -34.86 -15.56
C GLN A 144 8.70 -33.60 -14.79
N GLU A 145 7.86 -33.13 -13.85
CA GLU A 145 8.17 -32.07 -12.88
C GLU A 145 8.21 -32.65 -11.46
N THR A 146 9.32 -32.43 -10.73
CA THR A 146 9.52 -32.94 -9.36
C THR A 146 9.81 -31.80 -8.37
N LEU A 147 8.96 -31.67 -7.33
CA LEU A 147 9.12 -30.69 -6.26
C LEU A 147 9.35 -31.40 -4.91
N SER A 148 10.50 -31.14 -4.27
CA SER A 148 10.91 -31.82 -3.03
C SER A 148 11.28 -30.86 -1.88
N HIS A 149 10.70 -31.10 -0.69
CA HIS A 149 10.96 -30.43 0.61
C HIS A 149 10.95 -28.87 0.65
N VAL A 150 9.86 -28.28 1.16
CA VAL A 150 9.75 -26.83 1.49
C VAL A 150 9.41 -26.68 2.97
N THR A 151 10.20 -25.92 3.75
CA THR A 151 10.11 -25.94 5.23
C THR A 151 9.36 -24.77 5.88
N LYS A 152 8.93 -23.73 5.15
CA LYS A 152 8.07 -22.64 5.67
C LYS A 152 7.59 -21.78 4.50
N LEU A 153 6.34 -21.29 4.49
CA LEU A 153 5.77 -20.54 3.36
C LEU A 153 4.85 -19.39 3.83
N GLU A 154 5.33 -18.16 3.67
CA GLU A 154 4.55 -16.94 3.39
C GLU A 154 3.88 -17.07 1.99
N PRO A 155 2.82 -16.29 1.64
CA PRO A 155 1.94 -16.61 0.51
C PRO A 155 2.67 -16.69 -0.84
N THR A 156 2.66 -17.89 -1.43
CA THR A 156 3.32 -18.19 -2.72
C THR A 156 2.31 -18.32 -3.86
N LYS A 157 2.66 -17.80 -5.05
CA LYS A 157 1.90 -18.01 -6.30
C LYS A 157 2.73 -18.83 -7.29
N THR A 158 2.24 -20.02 -7.62
CA THR A 158 2.84 -20.92 -8.62
C THR A 158 1.90 -21.07 -9.81
N VAL A 159 2.45 -20.90 -11.01
CA VAL A 159 1.77 -21.19 -12.27
C VAL A 159 2.66 -22.13 -13.08
N SER A 160 2.28 -23.40 -13.16
CA SER A 160 2.94 -24.41 -14.01
C SER A 160 2.05 -24.73 -15.21
N ARG A 161 2.66 -24.84 -16.39
CA ARG A 161 2.02 -25.31 -17.63
C ARG A 161 2.96 -26.28 -18.35
N LEU A 162 2.51 -27.51 -18.53
CA LEU A 162 3.14 -28.46 -19.45
C LEU A 162 2.77 -28.08 -20.91
N GLY A 163 3.62 -28.44 -21.87
CA GLY A 163 3.34 -28.32 -23.31
C GLY A 163 2.61 -29.56 -23.82
N ASP A 164 2.06 -29.50 -25.04
CA ASP A 164 1.33 -30.63 -25.64
C ASP A 164 2.31 -31.81 -25.84
N SER A 165 1.85 -33.05 -25.61
CA SER A 165 2.70 -34.25 -25.63
C SER A 165 1.99 -35.48 -26.20
N ASP A 166 2.67 -36.19 -27.10
CA ASP A 166 2.23 -37.48 -27.65
C ASP A 166 2.54 -38.66 -26.70
N ALA A 167 3.17 -38.40 -25.54
CA ALA A 167 3.65 -39.38 -24.56
C ALA A 167 3.15 -39.08 -23.12
N PRO A 168 3.19 -40.07 -22.18
CA PRO A 168 2.67 -39.90 -20.82
C PRO A 168 3.32 -38.76 -20.04
N GLN A 169 2.51 -37.98 -19.32
CA GLN A 169 2.96 -36.89 -18.44
C GLN A 169 2.76 -37.30 -16.97
N GLN A 170 3.77 -37.05 -16.10
CA GLN A 170 3.72 -37.40 -14.67
C GLN A 170 4.20 -36.24 -13.77
N GLU A 171 3.39 -35.87 -12.76
CA GLU A 171 3.77 -34.93 -11.69
C GLU A 171 3.85 -35.67 -10.34
N THR A 172 4.93 -35.45 -9.56
CA THR A 172 5.09 -36.03 -8.21
C THR A 172 5.45 -34.97 -7.16
N PRO A 173 4.47 -34.39 -6.44
CA PRO A 173 4.73 -33.50 -5.31
C PRO A 173 5.03 -34.29 -4.01
N SER A 174 6.07 -33.92 -3.25
CA SER A 174 6.47 -34.52 -1.96
C SER A 174 5.69 -33.96 -0.74
N PRO A 175 5.69 -34.62 0.45
CA PRO A 175 4.87 -34.22 1.62
C PRO A 175 5.27 -32.85 2.22
N VAL A 176 4.26 -32.07 2.65
CA VAL A 176 4.41 -30.71 3.20
C VAL A 176 3.91 -30.65 4.65
N THR A 177 4.70 -30.10 5.56
CA THR A 177 4.47 -30.19 7.01
C THR A 177 3.56 -29.08 7.57
N LYS A 178 3.36 -27.95 6.86
CA LYS A 178 2.45 -26.85 7.24
C LYS A 178 2.24 -25.88 6.05
N LEU A 179 1.00 -25.45 5.75
CA LEU A 179 0.70 -24.56 4.61
C LEU A 179 -0.19 -23.38 5.06
N GLU A 180 0.28 -22.13 4.91
CA GLU A 180 -0.50 -20.87 4.99
C GLU A 180 -1.10 -20.52 3.60
N PRO A 181 -2.08 -19.59 3.45
CA PRO A 181 -2.99 -19.60 2.29
C PRO A 181 -2.29 -19.43 0.94
N THR A 182 -2.40 -20.46 0.08
CA THR A 182 -1.72 -20.55 -1.22
C THR A 182 -2.71 -20.41 -2.39
N ARG A 183 -2.32 -19.73 -3.48
CA ARG A 183 -3.09 -19.70 -4.76
C ARG A 183 -2.30 -20.37 -5.88
N SER A 184 -2.68 -21.59 -6.22
CA SER A 184 -2.09 -22.37 -7.32
C SER A 184 -3.05 -22.45 -8.53
N VAL A 185 -2.53 -22.22 -9.73
CA VAL A 185 -3.22 -22.51 -10.99
C VAL A 185 -2.34 -23.48 -11.78
N ARG A 186 -2.81 -24.71 -11.99
CA ARG A 186 -2.11 -25.77 -12.73
C ARG A 186 -2.97 -26.24 -13.89
N ARG A 187 -2.35 -26.47 -15.04
CA ARG A 187 -3.03 -26.89 -16.28
C ARG A 187 -2.13 -27.88 -17.00
N LEU A 188 -2.61 -29.12 -17.15
CA LEU A 188 -2.05 -30.10 -18.08
C LEU A 188 -2.42 -29.68 -19.51
N ALA A 189 -1.56 -30.03 -20.46
CA ALA A 189 -1.76 -29.81 -21.89
C ALA A 189 -2.49 -31.00 -22.53
N ASP A 190 -3.01 -30.83 -23.75
CA ASP A 190 -3.78 -31.86 -24.44
C ASP A 190 -2.83 -33.05 -24.77
N SER A 191 -3.28 -34.30 -24.61
CA SER A 191 -2.43 -35.50 -24.71
C SER A 191 -3.22 -36.70 -25.26
N ASP A 192 -2.62 -37.40 -26.23
CA ASP A 192 -3.15 -38.65 -26.81
C ASP A 192 -2.84 -39.90 -25.94
N ALA A 193 -2.08 -39.72 -24.85
CA ALA A 193 -1.64 -40.78 -23.92
C ALA A 193 -2.24 -40.64 -22.49
N PRO A 194 -2.28 -41.72 -21.67
CA PRO A 194 -2.85 -41.69 -20.31
C PRO A 194 -2.13 -40.69 -19.39
N GLN A 195 -2.90 -39.85 -18.70
CA GLN A 195 -2.40 -38.90 -17.70
C GLN A 195 -2.62 -39.43 -16.27
N GLN A 196 -1.59 -39.39 -15.41
CA GLN A 196 -1.67 -39.85 -14.01
C GLN A 196 -1.13 -38.78 -13.03
N GLU A 197 -1.97 -38.32 -12.10
CA GLU A 197 -1.56 -37.47 -10.97
C GLU A 197 -1.58 -38.28 -9.66
N THR A 198 -0.50 -38.24 -8.86
CA THR A 198 -0.46 -38.86 -7.52
C THR A 198 -0.21 -37.80 -6.43
N PRO A 199 -1.21 -37.44 -5.61
CA PRO A 199 -1.03 -36.44 -4.55
C PRO A 199 -0.49 -37.03 -3.23
N SER A 200 0.44 -36.31 -2.58
CA SER A 200 1.04 -36.65 -1.28
C SER A 200 0.13 -36.39 -0.06
N PRO A 201 0.31 -37.10 1.07
CA PRO A 201 -0.46 -36.92 2.30
C PRO A 201 -0.18 -35.57 2.99
N VAL A 202 -1.22 -34.95 3.59
CA VAL A 202 -1.15 -33.62 4.24
C VAL A 202 -1.66 -33.68 5.68
N THR A 203 -0.89 -33.14 6.64
CA THR A 203 -1.17 -33.28 8.08
C THR A 203 -2.00 -32.13 8.69
N LYS A 204 -2.06 -30.93 8.07
CA LYS A 204 -2.90 -29.79 8.51
C LYS A 204 -3.06 -28.75 7.37
N LEU A 205 -4.29 -28.25 7.11
CA LEU A 205 -4.59 -27.32 6.00
C LEU A 205 -5.31 -26.05 6.50
N GLU A 206 -4.75 -24.86 6.28
CA GLU A 206 -5.39 -23.54 6.45
C GLU A 206 -6.08 -23.09 5.13
N PRO A 207 -7.04 -22.13 5.12
CA PRO A 207 -7.98 -21.95 4.00
C PRO A 207 -7.31 -21.70 2.64
N THR A 208 -7.54 -22.62 1.69
CA THR A 208 -6.88 -22.64 0.36
C THR A 208 -7.85 -22.36 -0.80
N ARG A 209 -7.40 -21.66 -1.86
CA ARG A 209 -8.14 -21.49 -3.13
C ARG A 209 -7.35 -22.08 -4.30
N SER A 210 -7.69 -23.30 -4.72
CA SER A 210 -7.09 -24.01 -5.86
C SER A 210 -8.03 -24.05 -7.07
N VAL A 211 -7.49 -23.80 -8.27
CA VAL A 211 -8.16 -24.07 -9.55
C VAL A 211 -7.32 -25.11 -10.29
N ARG A 212 -7.91 -26.27 -10.58
CA ARG A 212 -7.28 -27.38 -11.31
C ARG A 212 -8.12 -27.72 -12.55
N ARG A 213 -7.45 -27.94 -13.68
CA ARG A 213 -8.08 -28.25 -14.98
C ARG A 213 -7.24 -29.30 -15.70
N LEU A 214 -7.82 -30.47 -15.93
CA LEU A 214 -7.31 -31.46 -16.88
C LEU A 214 -7.58 -30.97 -18.31
N ALA A 215 -6.73 -31.40 -19.24
CA ALA A 215 -6.84 -31.12 -20.67
C ALA A 215 -7.76 -32.17 -21.34
N ASP A 216 -8.22 -31.89 -22.56
CA ASP A 216 -9.08 -32.83 -23.30
C ASP A 216 -8.20 -34.05 -23.73
N SER A 217 -8.72 -35.28 -23.60
CA SER A 217 -7.94 -36.53 -23.79
C SER A 217 -8.80 -37.66 -24.34
N ASP A 218 -8.29 -38.34 -25.37
CA ASP A 218 -8.90 -39.53 -25.99
C ASP A 218 -8.58 -40.84 -25.22
N ALA A 219 -7.72 -40.78 -24.20
CA ALA A 219 -7.31 -41.91 -23.34
C ALA A 219 -7.97 -41.89 -21.94
N PRO A 220 -8.03 -43.03 -21.20
CA PRO A 220 -8.62 -43.10 -19.86
C PRO A 220 -7.87 -42.24 -18.84
N GLN A 221 -8.61 -41.43 -18.08
CA GLN A 221 -8.08 -40.59 -16.99
C GLN A 221 -8.41 -41.22 -15.62
N GLN A 222 -7.42 -41.35 -14.73
CA GLN A 222 -7.59 -41.88 -13.37
C GLN A 222 -7.10 -40.89 -12.31
N GLU A 223 -7.98 -40.45 -11.40
CA GLU A 223 -7.63 -39.63 -10.24
C GLU A 223 -7.76 -40.45 -8.93
N THR A 224 -6.75 -40.43 -8.07
CA THR A 224 -6.81 -40.99 -6.71
C THR A 224 -6.58 -39.90 -5.66
N PRO A 225 -7.55 -39.60 -4.77
CA PRO A 225 -7.39 -38.57 -3.75
C PRO A 225 -6.74 -39.08 -2.44
N SER A 226 -5.85 -38.29 -1.82
CA SER A 226 -5.13 -38.61 -0.58
C SER A 226 -6.01 -38.49 0.69
N PRO A 227 -5.74 -39.25 1.77
CA PRO A 227 -6.46 -39.13 3.06
C PRO A 227 -6.12 -37.82 3.79
N VAL A 228 -7.10 -37.19 4.44
CA VAL A 228 -6.96 -35.90 5.17
C VAL A 228 -7.48 -36.01 6.61
N THR A 229 -6.71 -35.54 7.59
CA THR A 229 -6.99 -35.78 9.03
C THR A 229 -7.64 -34.60 9.77
N LYS A 230 -7.73 -33.39 9.18
CA LYS A 230 -8.44 -32.21 9.76
C LYS A 230 -8.63 -31.07 8.72
N LEU A 231 -9.83 -30.49 8.58
CA LEU A 231 -10.13 -29.44 7.57
C LEU A 231 -10.76 -28.16 8.20
N GLU A 232 -10.15 -27.00 7.97
CA GLU A 232 -10.72 -25.65 8.15
C GLU A 232 -11.42 -25.18 6.83
N PRO A 233 -12.32 -24.17 6.82
CA PRO A 233 -13.24 -23.91 5.70
C PRO A 233 -12.53 -23.65 4.36
N THR A 234 -12.79 -24.50 3.36
CA THR A 234 -12.09 -24.51 2.06
C THR A 234 -13.03 -24.19 0.87
N ARG A 235 -12.56 -23.47 -0.16
CA ARG A 235 -13.29 -23.24 -1.43
C ARG A 235 -12.51 -23.75 -2.63
N SER A 236 -12.94 -24.86 -3.21
CA SER A 236 -12.31 -25.48 -4.39
C SER A 236 -13.20 -25.42 -5.64
N VAL A 237 -12.58 -25.19 -6.81
CA VAL A 237 -13.24 -25.27 -8.12
C VAL A 237 -12.49 -26.32 -8.94
N ARG A 238 -13.21 -27.38 -9.33
CA ARG A 238 -12.67 -28.49 -10.14
C ARG A 238 -13.43 -28.58 -11.46
N ARG A 239 -12.70 -28.74 -12.57
CA ARG A 239 -13.26 -28.85 -13.93
C ARG A 239 -12.57 -30.01 -14.65
N LEU A 240 -13.33 -31.05 -14.95
CA LEU A 240 -12.92 -32.10 -15.88
C LEU A 240 -13.05 -31.58 -17.31
N ALA A 241 -12.20 -32.12 -18.19
CA ALA A 241 -12.22 -31.88 -19.63
C ALA A 241 -13.20 -32.85 -20.32
N ASP A 242 -13.62 -32.55 -21.55
CA ASP A 242 -14.50 -33.44 -22.31
C ASP A 242 -13.69 -34.68 -22.76
N SER A 243 -14.26 -35.89 -22.65
CA SER A 243 -13.55 -37.16 -22.96
C SER A 243 -14.53 -38.22 -23.47
N ASP A 244 -14.10 -38.96 -24.50
CA ASP A 244 -14.83 -40.08 -25.10
C ASP A 244 -14.50 -41.45 -24.45
N ALA A 245 -13.62 -41.50 -23.45
CA ALA A 245 -13.19 -42.70 -22.73
C ALA A 245 -13.85 -42.86 -21.33
N PRO A 246 -13.89 -44.09 -20.74
CA PRO A 246 -14.47 -44.31 -19.41
C PRO A 246 -13.70 -43.57 -18.31
N GLN A 247 -14.43 -42.84 -17.45
CA GLN A 247 -13.87 -42.13 -16.29
C GLN A 247 -14.27 -42.85 -14.99
N GLN A 248 -13.30 -43.13 -14.11
CA GLN A 248 -13.52 -43.78 -12.80
C GLN A 248 -13.07 -42.85 -11.66
N GLU A 249 -13.99 -42.52 -10.75
CA GLU A 249 -13.69 -41.74 -9.54
C GLU A 249 -13.83 -42.64 -8.30
N THR A 250 -12.84 -42.61 -7.39
CA THR A 250 -12.92 -43.25 -6.06
C THR A 250 -12.82 -42.18 -4.96
N PRO A 251 -13.80 -42.07 -4.05
CA PRO A 251 -13.75 -41.04 -3.01
C PRO A 251 -12.99 -41.47 -1.73
N SER A 252 -12.24 -40.53 -1.13
CA SER A 252 -11.44 -40.75 0.10
C SER A 252 -12.29 -40.68 1.39
N PRO A 253 -11.94 -41.43 2.45
CA PRO A 253 -12.57 -41.29 3.77
C PRO A 253 -12.16 -39.97 4.45
N VAL A 254 -13.11 -39.29 5.10
CA VAL A 254 -12.91 -38.00 5.79
C VAL A 254 -13.36 -38.10 7.25
N THR A 255 -12.60 -37.53 8.18
CA THR A 255 -12.95 -37.49 9.61
C THR A 255 -12.91 -36.04 10.13
N ASN A 256 -14.06 -35.52 10.59
CA ASN A 256 -14.32 -34.18 11.17
C ASN A 256 -14.03 -32.94 10.29
N VAL A 257 -15.06 -32.18 9.92
CA VAL A 257 -14.97 -31.02 9.00
C VAL A 257 -15.93 -29.88 9.40
N GLU A 258 -15.39 -28.66 9.53
CA GLU A 258 -16.12 -27.37 9.58
C GLU A 258 -16.75 -27.00 8.21
N PRO A 259 -17.75 -26.09 8.09
CA PRO A 259 -18.56 -25.95 6.86
C PRO A 259 -17.76 -25.66 5.58
N THR A 260 -17.91 -26.51 4.57
CA THR A 260 -17.17 -26.48 3.28
C THR A 260 -18.09 -26.19 2.09
N THR A 261 -17.65 -25.39 1.11
CA THR A 261 -18.38 -25.15 -0.16
C THR A 261 -17.58 -25.63 -1.37
N THR A 262 -18.13 -26.59 -2.11
CA THR A 262 -17.52 -27.14 -3.33
C THR A 262 -18.37 -26.85 -4.56
N MET A 263 -17.77 -26.31 -5.63
CA MET A 263 -18.42 -26.18 -6.95
C MET A 263 -17.79 -27.16 -7.94
N ARG A 264 -18.63 -28.00 -8.55
CA ARG A 264 -18.22 -28.97 -9.58
C ARG A 264 -18.86 -28.63 -10.92
N ARG A 265 -18.06 -28.64 -12.00
CA ARG A 265 -18.54 -28.58 -13.37
C ARG A 265 -18.09 -29.86 -14.08
N LEU A 266 -19.06 -30.70 -14.42
CA LEU A 266 -18.82 -31.96 -15.12
C LEU A 266 -18.84 -31.72 -16.63
N ALA A 267 -17.92 -32.38 -17.32
CA ALA A 267 -17.80 -32.40 -18.78
C ALA A 267 -18.81 -33.35 -19.43
N VAL A 268 -19.09 -33.14 -20.73
CA VAL A 268 -19.92 -34.02 -21.56
C VAL A 268 -19.12 -35.32 -21.81
N SER A 269 -19.77 -36.49 -21.70
CA SER A 269 -19.13 -37.81 -21.88
C SER A 269 -20.05 -38.73 -22.66
N GLY A 270 -19.51 -39.36 -23.73
CA GLY A 270 -20.20 -40.39 -24.51
C GLY A 270 -20.16 -41.80 -23.90
N ALA A 271 -19.35 -42.04 -22.86
CA ALA A 271 -19.14 -43.35 -22.22
C ALA A 271 -19.85 -43.48 -20.84
N PRO A 272 -20.18 -44.71 -20.37
CA PRO A 272 -20.80 -44.93 -19.06
C PRO A 272 -19.87 -44.55 -17.89
N ARG A 273 -20.45 -43.91 -16.87
CA ARG A 273 -19.76 -43.49 -15.63
C ARG A 273 -20.22 -44.32 -14.43
N GLN A 274 -19.29 -44.66 -13.53
CA GLN A 274 -19.58 -45.42 -12.31
C GLN A 274 -19.18 -44.61 -11.07
N GLU A 275 -20.15 -44.31 -10.20
CA GLU A 275 -19.93 -43.58 -8.94
C GLU A 275 -20.17 -44.53 -7.75
N THR A 276 -19.23 -44.59 -6.79
CA THR A 276 -19.40 -45.34 -5.53
C THR A 276 -19.39 -44.37 -4.34
N PRO A 277 -20.38 -44.40 -3.43
CA PRO A 277 -20.43 -43.49 -2.28
C PRO A 277 -19.46 -43.88 -1.14
N SER A 278 -18.87 -42.89 -0.46
CA SER A 278 -18.04 -43.08 0.76
C SER A 278 -18.88 -43.08 2.04
N PRO A 279 -18.47 -43.82 3.10
CA PRO A 279 -19.05 -43.67 4.43
C PRO A 279 -18.58 -42.35 5.08
N VAL A 280 -19.51 -41.61 5.69
CA VAL A 280 -19.25 -40.35 6.41
C VAL A 280 -19.70 -40.49 7.86
N THR A 281 -18.93 -39.97 8.83
CA THR A 281 -19.30 -39.96 10.25
C THR A 281 -19.16 -38.52 10.80
N ASN A 282 -20.27 -37.97 11.32
CA ASN A 282 -20.48 -36.61 11.87
C ASN A 282 -20.33 -35.41 10.89
N VAL A 283 -21.40 -34.64 10.68
CA VAL A 283 -21.46 -33.54 9.69
C VAL A 283 -22.25 -32.32 10.21
N GLU A 284 -21.63 -31.14 10.24
CA GLU A 284 -22.28 -29.82 10.21
C GLU A 284 -22.64 -29.42 8.75
N PRO A 285 -23.62 -28.51 8.49
CA PRO A 285 -24.23 -28.39 7.16
C PRO A 285 -23.24 -28.03 6.05
N THR A 286 -23.18 -28.89 5.02
CA THR A 286 -22.31 -28.76 3.84
C THR A 286 -23.13 -28.36 2.60
N LYS A 287 -22.61 -27.43 1.76
CA LYS A 287 -23.29 -27.00 0.51
C LYS A 287 -22.49 -27.39 -0.73
N THR A 288 -23.07 -28.27 -1.54
CA THR A 288 -22.49 -28.73 -2.82
C THR A 288 -23.33 -28.20 -3.98
N VAL A 289 -22.68 -27.56 -4.96
CA VAL A 289 -23.34 -27.09 -6.19
C VAL A 289 -22.72 -27.80 -7.38
N SER A 290 -23.52 -28.61 -8.08
CA SER A 290 -23.13 -29.35 -9.26
C SER A 290 -23.79 -28.75 -10.50
N ARG A 291 -23.00 -28.38 -11.50
CA ARG A 291 -23.50 -27.96 -12.82
C ARG A 291 -23.21 -29.09 -13.81
N LEU A 292 -24.26 -29.77 -14.24
CA LEU A 292 -24.21 -30.90 -15.16
C LEU A 292 -24.29 -30.39 -16.60
N ALA A 293 -23.49 -30.98 -17.50
CA ALA A 293 -23.67 -30.87 -18.93
C ALA A 293 -24.51 -32.05 -19.44
N ASP A 294 -25.17 -31.90 -20.59
CA ASP A 294 -26.04 -32.91 -21.19
C ASP A 294 -25.27 -34.21 -21.50
N SER A 295 -25.84 -35.39 -21.25
CA SER A 295 -25.23 -36.70 -21.59
C SER A 295 -26.27 -37.69 -22.10
N ASP A 296 -25.96 -38.41 -23.17
CA ASP A 296 -26.85 -39.40 -23.82
C ASP A 296 -26.65 -40.86 -23.35
N ALA A 297 -25.81 -41.13 -22.33
CA ALA A 297 -25.50 -42.48 -21.85
C ALA A 297 -26.20 -42.87 -20.51
N PRO A 298 -26.57 -44.16 -20.28
CA PRO A 298 -27.24 -44.60 -19.06
C PRO A 298 -26.31 -44.59 -17.82
N ARG A 299 -26.86 -44.23 -16.66
CA ARG A 299 -26.18 -44.19 -15.35
C ARG A 299 -26.73 -45.24 -14.38
N GLN A 300 -25.87 -45.82 -13.54
CA GLN A 300 -26.26 -46.68 -12.41
C GLN A 300 -25.90 -46.02 -11.08
N GLU A 301 -26.90 -45.75 -10.23
CA GLU A 301 -26.72 -45.32 -8.84
C GLU A 301 -27.20 -46.44 -7.90
N THR A 302 -26.40 -46.77 -6.87
CA THR A 302 -26.80 -47.71 -5.81
C THR A 302 -26.89 -46.95 -4.48
N PRO A 303 -28.00 -47.06 -3.71
CA PRO A 303 -28.16 -46.32 -2.46
C PRO A 303 -27.37 -46.98 -1.31
N SER A 304 -26.83 -46.14 -0.41
CA SER A 304 -26.11 -46.56 0.83
C SER A 304 -26.89 -46.17 2.09
N PRO A 305 -26.72 -46.89 3.22
CA PRO A 305 -27.47 -46.63 4.46
C PRO A 305 -26.92 -45.40 5.20
N VAL A 306 -27.82 -44.53 5.68
CA VAL A 306 -27.49 -43.33 6.50
C VAL A 306 -27.95 -43.53 7.94
N THR A 307 -27.13 -43.16 8.92
CA THR A 307 -27.52 -43.07 10.34
C THR A 307 -27.46 -41.60 10.81
N ASN A 308 -28.65 -41.05 11.07
CA ASN A 308 -29.05 -39.82 11.78
C ASN A 308 -28.60 -38.38 11.40
N ASP A 309 -29.65 -37.57 11.25
CA ASP A 309 -29.96 -36.14 11.52
C ASP A 309 -28.95 -35.00 11.23
N GLY A 310 -29.06 -34.44 10.02
CA GLY A 310 -28.50 -33.14 9.61
C GLY A 310 -28.95 -32.78 8.18
N SER A 311 -29.51 -31.59 7.97
CA SER A 311 -30.10 -31.20 6.67
C SER A 311 -29.03 -30.90 5.61
N THR A 312 -28.94 -31.72 4.56
CA THR A 312 -28.09 -31.48 3.37
C THR A 312 -28.95 -30.85 2.26
N THR A 313 -28.52 -29.75 1.65
CA THR A 313 -29.20 -29.15 0.48
C THR A 313 -28.37 -29.34 -0.79
N THR A 314 -28.88 -30.14 -1.73
CA THR A 314 -28.31 -30.35 -3.07
C THR A 314 -29.10 -29.55 -4.11
N MET A 315 -28.43 -28.75 -4.95
CA MET A 315 -29.07 -28.07 -6.09
C MET A 315 -28.43 -28.48 -7.42
N SER A 316 -29.26 -28.96 -8.36
CA SER A 316 -28.89 -29.33 -9.74
C SER A 316 -29.62 -28.42 -10.73
N ARG A 317 -28.96 -27.95 -11.80
CA ARG A 317 -29.55 -27.03 -12.80
C ARG A 317 -29.24 -27.53 -14.22
N LEU A 318 -30.28 -27.90 -14.98
CA LEU A 318 -30.25 -28.25 -16.41
C LEU A 318 -30.39 -27.00 -17.29
N ALA A 319 -29.76 -26.95 -18.47
CA ALA A 319 -29.86 -25.83 -19.41
C ALA A 319 -30.47 -26.29 -20.74
N VAL A 320 -31.42 -25.52 -21.29
CA VAL A 320 -32.07 -25.74 -22.59
C VAL A 320 -31.58 -24.69 -23.59
N SER A 321 -31.44 -25.12 -24.85
CA SER A 321 -30.81 -24.44 -25.99
C SER A 321 -31.78 -23.62 -26.89
N SER A 322 -31.21 -22.60 -27.54
CA SER A 322 -31.44 -22.07 -28.92
C SER A 322 -31.95 -20.61 -29.10
N ALA A 323 -31.29 -19.89 -30.03
CA ALA A 323 -31.44 -18.48 -30.48
C ALA A 323 -32.27 -18.41 -31.83
N PRO A 324 -32.53 -17.28 -32.56
CA PRO A 324 -31.66 -16.10 -32.84
C PRO A 324 -32.32 -14.68 -33.00
N ARG A 325 -31.45 -13.70 -33.38
CA ARG A 325 -31.57 -12.23 -33.56
C ARG A 325 -32.54 -11.68 -34.64
N GLN A 326 -32.91 -10.39 -34.51
CA GLN A 326 -32.90 -9.37 -35.60
C GLN A 326 -32.73 -7.93 -35.06
N GLU A 327 -31.95 -7.10 -35.78
CA GLU A 327 -31.68 -5.66 -35.57
C GLU A 327 -32.60 -4.78 -36.45
N THR A 328 -32.89 -3.55 -36.00
CA THR A 328 -33.47 -2.47 -36.82
C THR A 328 -32.83 -1.11 -36.48
N LEU A 329 -32.37 -0.41 -37.52
CA LEU A 329 -31.93 0.99 -37.51
C LEU A 329 -33.13 1.95 -37.57
N SER A 330 -33.05 3.07 -36.84
CA SER A 330 -33.84 4.29 -37.12
C SER A 330 -33.00 5.54 -36.87
N GLN A 331 -32.91 6.39 -37.90
CA GLN A 331 -32.33 7.73 -37.91
C GLN A 331 -33.27 8.74 -37.22
N VAL A 332 -32.72 9.74 -36.54
CA VAL A 332 -33.45 10.99 -36.21
C VAL A 332 -32.57 12.20 -36.55
N THR A 333 -33.23 13.16 -37.18
CA THR A 333 -32.80 14.36 -37.89
C THR A 333 -32.38 15.52 -36.99
N LYS A 334 -31.43 16.33 -37.50
CA LYS A 334 -31.10 17.69 -37.05
C LYS A 334 -32.28 18.65 -37.27
N GLU A 335 -32.57 19.48 -36.29
CA GLU A 335 -33.11 20.83 -36.51
C GLU A 335 -32.30 21.84 -35.70
N GLY A 336 -31.88 22.90 -36.39
CA GLY A 336 -31.21 24.06 -35.79
C GLY A 336 -32.24 25.08 -35.33
N SER A 337 -31.91 25.80 -34.27
CA SER A 337 -32.60 27.01 -33.85
C SER A 337 -31.56 28.11 -33.62
N THR A 338 -31.72 29.21 -34.35
CA THR A 338 -30.92 30.43 -34.31
C THR A 338 -31.71 31.55 -33.61
N GLY A 339 -31.06 32.26 -32.68
CA GLY A 339 -31.37 33.64 -32.25
C GLY A 339 -32.54 33.79 -31.27
N THR A 340 -32.55 34.69 -30.28
CA THR A 340 -31.79 35.91 -29.96
C THR A 340 -32.20 36.45 -28.57
N ALA A 341 -31.36 37.34 -28.01
CA ALA A 341 -31.55 38.22 -26.82
C ALA A 341 -31.24 37.55 -25.46
N SER A 342 -30.39 38.11 -24.57
CA SER A 342 -30.30 39.50 -24.12
C SER A 342 -28.90 39.82 -23.57
N GLY A 343 -28.31 40.92 -24.04
CA GLY A 343 -27.03 41.44 -23.59
C GLY A 343 -27.14 42.29 -22.33
N LEU A 344 -26.66 41.74 -21.22
CA LEU A 344 -25.77 42.41 -20.30
C LEU A 344 -24.59 41.45 -20.17
N ALA A 345 -23.47 41.76 -20.82
CA ALA A 345 -22.26 40.97 -20.61
C ALA A 345 -21.99 40.95 -19.10
N ASP A 346 -21.97 39.75 -18.54
CA ASP A 346 -21.77 39.53 -17.11
C ASP A 346 -20.43 40.14 -16.71
N LEU A 347 -20.47 41.29 -16.06
CA LEU A 347 -19.25 42.03 -15.71
C LEU A 347 -18.65 41.38 -14.48
N LEU A 348 -17.84 40.35 -14.71
CA LEU A 348 -16.92 39.82 -13.71
C LEU A 348 -15.79 40.84 -13.49
N ASN A 349 -15.57 41.18 -12.23
CA ASN A 349 -14.42 41.93 -11.77
C ASN A 349 -13.79 41.20 -10.59
N ILE A 350 -12.46 41.23 -10.51
CA ILE A 350 -11.70 40.74 -9.36
C ILE A 350 -10.76 41.87 -8.99
N ARG A 351 -10.83 42.31 -7.74
CA ARG A 351 -9.92 43.32 -7.19
C ARG A 351 -9.16 42.77 -5.99
N LEU A 352 -8.05 43.42 -5.67
CA LEU A 352 -7.30 43.20 -4.44
C LEU A 352 -7.53 44.38 -3.50
N GLU A 353 -7.82 44.09 -2.24
CA GLU A 353 -7.83 45.06 -1.14
C GLU A 353 -6.65 44.75 -0.23
N LEU A 354 -5.62 45.60 -0.25
CA LEU A 354 -4.43 45.48 0.59
C LEU A 354 -4.52 46.47 1.75
N SER A 355 -4.20 46.05 2.97
CA SER A 355 -4.31 46.91 4.16
C SER A 355 -3.53 48.23 4.06
N GLY A 356 -2.32 48.18 3.51
CA GLY A 356 -1.44 49.35 3.38
C GLY A 356 -1.68 50.22 2.14
N PHE A 357 -2.60 49.87 1.24
CA PHE A 357 -2.68 50.48 -0.09
C PHE A 357 -4.11 50.79 -0.55
N SER A 358 -4.25 51.75 -1.47
CA SER A 358 -5.53 52.02 -2.14
C SER A 358 -5.95 50.84 -3.02
N SER A 359 -7.23 50.48 -3.03
CA SER A 359 -7.78 49.42 -3.88
C SER A 359 -7.59 49.66 -5.37
N ASP A 360 -7.40 50.91 -5.79
CA ASP A 360 -7.24 51.30 -7.19
C ASP A 360 -5.78 51.24 -7.65
N LEU A 361 -4.85 50.93 -6.73
CA LEU A 361 -3.42 50.85 -7.00
C LEU A 361 -3.06 49.73 -7.97
N LEU A 362 -3.77 48.60 -7.87
CA LEU A 362 -3.48 47.37 -8.58
C LEU A 362 -4.71 46.90 -9.34
N GLN A 363 -4.55 46.62 -10.62
CA GLN A 363 -5.58 45.99 -11.44
C GLN A 363 -5.19 44.54 -11.71
N VAL A 364 -6.09 43.61 -11.36
CA VAL A 364 -5.87 42.17 -11.60
C VAL A 364 -5.97 41.89 -13.11
N SER A 365 -4.94 41.26 -13.66
CA SER A 365 -4.92 40.81 -15.05
C SER A 365 -5.27 39.33 -15.17
N ARG A 366 -4.69 38.50 -14.30
CA ARG A 366 -4.87 37.05 -14.25
C ARG A 366 -4.86 36.57 -12.80
N LEU A 367 -5.64 35.53 -12.51
CA LEU A 367 -5.63 34.84 -11.23
C LEU A 367 -5.58 33.32 -11.48
N SER A 368 -4.72 32.64 -10.74
CA SER A 368 -4.72 31.18 -10.59
C SER A 368 -4.76 30.88 -9.09
N GLY A 369 -5.68 30.05 -8.64
CA GLY A 369 -5.84 29.72 -7.23
C GLY A 369 -6.09 28.25 -7.02
N ARG A 370 -5.74 27.74 -5.84
CA ARG A 370 -6.05 26.38 -5.42
C ARG A 370 -6.38 26.35 -3.94
N GLU A 371 -7.49 25.71 -3.62
CA GLU A 371 -7.96 25.43 -2.27
C GLU A 371 -8.21 23.94 -2.15
N ALA A 372 -7.80 23.34 -1.03
CA ALA A 372 -8.09 21.94 -0.75
C ALA A 372 -8.24 21.71 0.75
N ILE A 373 -9.12 20.79 1.13
CA ILE A 373 -9.24 20.36 2.53
C ILE A 373 -7.90 19.77 2.98
N SER A 374 -7.48 20.16 4.18
CA SER A 374 -6.23 19.80 4.84
C SER A 374 -4.98 20.26 4.10
N GLN A 375 -5.07 21.34 3.32
CA GLN A 375 -3.93 22.02 2.71
C GLN A 375 -4.10 23.53 2.84
N LEU A 376 -2.99 24.27 2.88
CA LEU A 376 -3.04 25.72 2.79
C LEU A 376 -3.47 26.11 1.38
N PHE A 377 -4.39 27.07 1.24
CA PHE A 377 -4.72 27.60 -0.07
C PHE A 377 -3.61 28.48 -0.63
N THR A 378 -3.56 28.62 -1.94
CA THR A 378 -2.60 29.47 -2.63
C THR A 378 -3.27 30.18 -3.80
N PHE A 379 -3.01 31.48 -3.98
CA PHE A 379 -3.45 32.25 -5.13
C PHE A 379 -2.27 33.01 -5.74
N ASP A 380 -1.95 32.72 -6.99
CA ASP A 380 -1.04 33.51 -7.81
C ASP A 380 -1.85 34.54 -8.60
N VAL A 381 -1.66 35.81 -8.25
CA VAL A 381 -2.40 36.92 -8.85
C VAL A 381 -1.44 37.82 -9.61
N GLU A 382 -1.61 37.89 -10.93
CA GLU A 382 -0.91 38.86 -11.76
C GLU A 382 -1.66 40.19 -11.74
N VAL A 383 -0.94 41.25 -11.40
CA VAL A 383 -1.47 42.60 -11.27
C VAL A 383 -0.64 43.59 -12.06
N VAL A 384 -1.31 44.65 -12.52
CA VAL A 384 -0.70 45.79 -13.19
C VAL A 384 -0.89 47.02 -12.31
N CYS A 385 0.15 47.82 -12.13
CA CYS A 385 0.08 49.10 -11.43
C CYS A 385 -0.14 50.23 -12.46
N PRO A 386 -1.31 50.88 -12.52
CA PRO A 386 -1.59 51.93 -13.50
C PRO A 386 -0.75 53.21 -13.32
N SER A 387 -0.09 53.36 -12.17
CA SER A 387 0.80 54.48 -11.87
C SER A 387 2.17 54.29 -12.53
N ASP A 388 2.65 55.31 -13.25
CA ASP A 388 3.93 55.30 -13.97
C ASP A 388 5.15 55.11 -13.04
N ALA A 389 5.04 55.47 -11.75
CA ALA A 389 6.12 55.28 -10.78
C ALA A 389 6.26 53.82 -10.31
N GLY A 390 5.21 53.01 -10.47
CA GLY A 390 5.10 51.69 -9.84
C GLY A 390 5.21 51.74 -8.31
N VAL A 391 5.37 50.57 -7.71
CA VAL A 391 5.57 50.37 -6.26
C VAL A 391 6.82 49.52 -6.04
N ASP A 392 7.56 49.74 -4.96
CA ASP A 392 8.60 48.81 -4.57
C ASP A 392 7.96 47.47 -4.15
N GLY A 393 8.21 46.39 -4.91
CA GLY A 393 7.57 45.11 -4.69
C GLY A 393 7.78 44.52 -3.29
N GLN A 394 8.89 44.86 -2.62
CA GLN A 394 9.15 44.42 -1.24
C GLN A 394 8.12 44.96 -0.25
N THR A 395 7.46 46.06 -0.56
CA THR A 395 6.42 46.64 0.31
C THR A 395 5.11 45.85 0.30
N PHE A 396 4.91 44.94 -0.66
CA PHE A 396 3.75 44.04 -0.65
C PHE A 396 3.99 42.79 0.22
N THR A 397 5.23 42.36 0.45
CA THR A 397 5.52 41.12 1.17
C THR A 397 5.06 41.20 2.63
N GLY A 398 4.27 40.23 3.06
CA GLY A 398 3.71 40.14 4.42
C GLY A 398 2.41 40.92 4.61
N GLU A 399 2.00 41.75 3.64
CA GLU A 399 0.75 42.53 3.74
C GLU A 399 -0.48 41.65 3.72
N SER A 400 -1.48 42.04 4.52
CA SER A 400 -2.81 41.42 4.49
C SER A 400 -3.52 41.81 3.20
N VAL A 401 -4.17 40.83 2.57
CA VAL A 401 -4.86 41.00 1.30
C VAL A 401 -6.21 40.31 1.32
N ALA A 402 -7.21 40.94 0.70
CA ALA A 402 -8.47 40.29 0.35
C ALA A 402 -8.62 40.26 -1.18
N ILE A 403 -8.86 39.07 -1.73
CA ILE A 403 -9.27 38.87 -3.11
C ILE A 403 -10.79 38.95 -3.14
N VAL A 404 -11.34 39.94 -3.84
CA VAL A 404 -12.78 40.18 -3.90
C VAL A 404 -13.28 39.85 -5.30
N PHE A 405 -14.15 38.85 -5.38
CA PHE A 405 -14.85 38.47 -6.61
C PHE A 405 -16.17 39.23 -6.67
N GLU A 406 -16.33 40.02 -7.73
CA GLU A 406 -17.56 40.75 -8.01
C GLU A 406 -18.18 40.27 -9.30
N GLN A 407 -19.50 40.09 -9.27
CA GLN A 407 -20.30 39.84 -10.45
C GLN A 407 -21.42 40.86 -10.52
N ASN A 408 -21.51 41.59 -11.64
CA ASN A 408 -22.49 42.68 -11.81
C ASN A 408 -22.44 43.71 -10.67
N ARG A 409 -21.22 44.04 -10.20
CA ARG A 409 -20.95 44.97 -9.08
C ARG A 409 -21.48 44.52 -7.72
N VAL A 410 -21.82 43.24 -7.57
CA VAL A 410 -22.15 42.62 -6.29
C VAL A 410 -21.00 41.71 -5.90
N GLU A 411 -20.51 41.86 -4.68
CA GLU A 411 -19.53 40.94 -4.11
C GLU A 411 -20.18 39.56 -3.92
N VAL A 412 -19.61 38.55 -4.58
CA VAL A 412 -20.10 37.17 -4.53
C VAL A 412 -19.19 36.25 -3.74
N ARG A 413 -17.93 36.66 -3.55
CA ARG A 413 -16.96 35.92 -2.74
C ARG A 413 -15.81 36.81 -2.33
N ARG A 414 -15.29 36.56 -1.13
CA ARG A 414 -14.08 37.17 -0.60
C ARG A 414 -13.15 36.09 -0.07
N VAL A 415 -11.86 36.22 -0.35
CA VAL A 415 -10.79 35.34 0.14
C VAL A 415 -9.75 36.21 0.82
N HIS A 416 -9.62 36.05 2.13
CA HIS A 416 -8.62 36.74 2.94
C HIS A 416 -7.32 35.95 3.00
N GLY A 417 -6.18 36.63 3.07
CA GLY A 417 -4.87 36.01 3.27
C GLY A 417 -3.77 37.05 3.45
N MET A 418 -2.55 36.65 3.16
CA MET A 418 -1.36 37.51 3.16
C MET A 418 -0.48 37.23 1.94
N VAL A 419 0.27 38.22 1.51
CA VAL A 419 1.24 38.07 0.41
C VAL A 419 2.51 37.41 0.96
N ALA A 420 2.84 36.19 0.51
CA ALA A 420 4.05 35.48 0.92
C ALA A 420 5.25 35.78 0.00
N GLU A 421 5.01 35.93 -1.29
CA GLU A 421 6.05 36.17 -2.29
C GLU A 421 5.57 37.17 -3.35
N VAL A 422 6.51 37.96 -3.87
CA VAL A 422 6.26 38.98 -4.88
C VAL A 422 7.29 38.82 -5.99
N HIS A 423 6.83 38.54 -7.21
CA HIS A 423 7.66 38.63 -8.39
C HIS A 423 7.40 39.97 -9.06
N ASP A 424 8.39 40.87 -9.02
CA ASP A 424 8.42 42.01 -9.93
C ASP A 424 8.77 41.49 -11.32
N MET A 425 7.85 41.62 -12.27
CA MET A 425 8.06 41.08 -13.60
C MET A 425 9.13 41.88 -14.36
N LEU A 426 9.48 43.09 -13.90
CA LEU A 426 10.45 44.06 -14.46
C LEU A 426 10.17 44.49 -15.92
N ALA A 427 9.41 43.71 -16.67
CA ALA A 427 8.83 44.04 -17.95
C ALA A 427 7.47 44.72 -17.73
N ASN A 428 7.19 45.71 -18.59
CA ASN A 428 5.89 46.35 -18.58
C ASN A 428 4.85 45.44 -19.24
N LEU A 429 3.71 45.26 -18.59
CA LEU A 429 2.52 44.72 -19.22
C LEU A 429 1.60 45.90 -19.57
N ARG A 430 1.37 46.15 -20.86
CA ARG A 430 0.62 47.33 -21.35
C ARG A 430 1.18 48.66 -20.84
N ASP A 431 2.48 48.85 -20.98
CA ASP A 431 3.21 50.08 -20.58
C ASP A 431 3.20 50.40 -19.08
N HIS A 432 2.68 49.49 -18.26
CA HIS A 432 2.62 49.61 -16.81
C HIS A 432 3.45 48.52 -16.13
N ARG A 433 4.02 48.81 -14.96
CA ARG A 433 4.76 47.83 -14.16
C ARG A 433 3.82 46.75 -13.67
N ALA A 434 4.26 45.49 -13.77
CA ALA A 434 3.45 44.32 -13.43
C ALA A 434 4.12 43.48 -12.35
N TYR A 435 3.29 42.89 -11.48
CA TYR A 435 3.74 42.03 -10.39
C TYR A 435 2.94 40.72 -10.42
N ARG A 436 3.55 39.64 -9.92
CA ARG A 436 2.82 38.44 -9.52
C ARG A 436 2.90 38.31 -8.01
N LEU A 437 1.75 38.32 -7.35
CA LEU A 437 1.62 38.17 -5.91
C LEU A 437 1.22 36.74 -5.59
N HIS A 438 2.03 36.05 -4.78
CA HIS A 438 1.69 34.74 -4.23
C HIS A 438 1.01 34.95 -2.88
N ILE A 439 -0.30 34.68 -2.84
CA ILE A 439 -1.19 34.93 -1.69
C ILE A 439 -1.50 33.60 -1.01
N VAL A 440 -1.35 33.56 0.31
CA VAL A 440 -1.50 32.37 1.17
C VAL A 440 -2.31 32.71 2.43
N PRO A 441 -2.85 31.74 3.19
CA PRO A 441 -3.45 32.03 4.49
C PRO A 441 -2.42 32.54 5.49
N ARG A 442 -2.87 33.22 6.56
CA ARG A 442 -2.00 33.60 7.68
C ARG A 442 -1.37 32.38 8.38
N ALA A 443 -2.03 31.22 8.29
CA ALA A 443 -1.50 29.92 8.74
C ALA A 443 -0.20 29.50 8.04
N TYR A 444 0.17 30.11 6.90
CA TYR A 444 1.46 29.87 6.24
C TYR A 444 2.67 30.14 7.14
N ARG A 445 2.53 30.98 8.18
CA ARG A 445 3.59 31.20 9.19
C ARG A 445 4.07 29.92 9.86
N LEU A 446 3.20 28.91 9.98
CA LEU A 446 3.56 27.57 10.50
C LEU A 446 4.57 26.84 9.61
N ALA A 447 4.63 27.15 8.31
CA ALA A 447 5.59 26.56 7.38
C ALA A 447 6.99 27.20 7.51
N LEU A 448 7.10 28.34 8.19
CA LEU A 448 8.36 29.08 8.37
C LEU A 448 9.11 28.70 9.65
N VAL A 449 8.47 27.93 10.54
CA VAL A 449 9.06 27.50 11.82
C VAL A 449 9.36 26.02 11.75
N GLU A 450 10.63 25.66 11.82
CA GLU A 450 11.11 24.29 11.93
C GLU A 450 11.82 24.11 13.29
N THR A 451 11.46 23.07 14.03
CA THR A 451 11.98 22.86 15.38
C THR A 451 12.06 21.39 15.76
N THR A 452 12.69 21.10 16.90
CA THR A 452 12.69 19.79 17.53
C THR A 452 12.29 19.93 19.00
N GLU A 453 11.05 19.58 19.31
CA GLU A 453 10.44 19.86 20.62
C GLU A 453 9.66 18.64 21.13
N ILE A 454 9.73 18.39 22.44
CA ILE A 454 8.93 17.36 23.11
C ILE A 454 7.70 17.99 23.78
N SER A 455 6.53 17.47 23.45
CA SER A 455 5.26 17.82 24.10
C SER A 455 4.72 16.67 24.96
N MET A 456 4.30 17.02 26.18
CA MET A 456 3.89 16.06 27.21
C MET A 456 2.41 16.21 27.56
N ASN A 457 1.69 15.09 27.64
CA ASN A 457 0.31 14.99 28.14
C ASN A 457 -0.68 15.95 27.45
N LYS A 458 -0.60 16.10 26.12
CA LYS A 458 -1.50 16.96 25.34
C LYS A 458 -2.32 16.16 24.34
N ALA A 459 -3.60 16.49 24.20
CA ALA A 459 -4.39 15.93 23.12
C ALA A 459 -4.01 16.60 21.79
N VAL A 460 -4.31 15.95 20.66
CA VAL A 460 -4.01 16.49 19.33
C VAL A 460 -4.61 17.90 19.13
N PRO A 461 -5.88 18.18 19.50
CA PRO A 461 -6.43 19.54 19.38
C PRO A 461 -5.70 20.59 20.21
N ASP A 462 -5.16 20.22 21.37
CA ASP A 462 -4.41 21.13 22.23
C ASP A 462 -3.03 21.45 21.65
N LEU A 463 -2.38 20.46 21.02
CA LEU A 463 -1.12 20.65 20.30
C LEU A 463 -1.31 21.59 19.10
N ILE A 464 -2.39 21.39 18.33
CA ILE A 464 -2.75 22.25 17.20
C ILE A 464 -2.92 23.70 17.68
N LYS A 465 -3.72 23.92 18.73
CA LYS A 465 -3.93 25.25 19.32
C LYS A 465 -2.62 25.89 19.77
N GLN A 466 -1.80 25.15 20.52
CA GLN A 466 -0.51 25.65 20.99
C GLN A 466 0.37 26.14 19.84
N LYS A 467 0.51 25.35 18.76
CA LYS A 467 1.37 25.73 17.63
C LYS A 467 0.82 26.92 16.85
N LEU A 468 -0.50 27.02 16.70
CA LEU A 468 -1.15 28.18 16.10
C LEU A 468 -0.93 29.46 16.92
N GLU A 469 -1.05 29.38 18.25
CA GLU A 469 -0.81 30.51 19.15
C GLU A 469 0.63 31.02 19.07
N LEU A 470 1.63 30.14 18.91
CA LEU A 470 3.04 30.51 18.77
C LEU A 470 3.32 31.36 17.51
N VAL A 471 2.53 31.19 16.45
CA VAL A 471 2.64 32.01 15.22
C VAL A 471 1.65 33.18 15.20
N GLY A 472 1.01 33.46 16.34
CA GLY A 472 0.09 34.58 16.54
C GLY A 472 -1.31 34.37 15.99
N LEU A 473 -1.76 33.12 15.86
CA LEU A 473 -3.14 32.78 15.46
C LEU A 473 -3.91 32.27 16.68
N SER A 474 -4.94 33.01 17.10
CA SER A 474 -5.72 32.69 18.30
C SER A 474 -7.14 33.24 18.23
N GLY A 475 -8.00 32.85 19.17
CA GLY A 475 -9.36 33.38 19.24
C GLY A 475 -10.16 33.11 17.95
N SER A 476 -10.59 34.16 17.26
CA SER A 476 -11.39 34.07 16.03
C SER A 476 -10.59 33.59 14.80
N ASP A 477 -9.26 33.50 14.89
CA ASP A 477 -8.42 32.97 13.81
C ASP A 477 -8.55 31.44 13.63
N VAL A 478 -9.02 30.74 14.68
CA VAL A 478 -9.03 29.27 14.73
C VAL A 478 -10.34 28.78 15.32
N GLU A 479 -10.99 27.84 14.64
CA GLU A 479 -12.20 27.21 15.13
C GLU A 479 -12.06 25.69 15.18
N LEU A 480 -12.47 25.06 16.28
CA LEU A 480 -12.49 23.60 16.42
C LEU A 480 -13.94 23.09 16.42
N ARG A 481 -14.41 22.61 15.25
CA ARG A 481 -15.72 21.95 15.07
C ARG A 481 -15.56 20.43 15.16
N LEU A 482 -15.11 19.97 16.33
CA LEU A 482 -14.82 18.57 16.61
C LEU A 482 -15.93 17.92 17.43
N THR A 483 -16.36 16.74 17.02
CA THR A 483 -17.40 15.93 17.71
C THR A 483 -16.82 14.77 18.51
N GLY A 484 -15.62 14.31 18.13
CA GLY A 484 -14.89 13.23 18.78
C GLY A 484 -14.17 13.65 20.05
N THR A 485 -13.80 12.65 20.86
CA THR A 485 -12.94 12.82 22.03
C THR A 485 -11.52 12.34 21.70
N TYR A 486 -10.52 13.18 22.00
CA TYR A 486 -9.12 12.90 21.68
C TYR A 486 -8.33 12.69 22.97
N ALA A 487 -7.82 11.48 23.17
CA ALA A 487 -7.05 11.15 24.36
C ALA A 487 -5.72 11.95 24.40
N PRO A 488 -5.31 12.47 25.57
CA PRO A 488 -4.00 13.08 25.73
C PRO A 488 -2.88 12.09 25.41
N ARG A 489 -1.92 12.53 24.59
CA ARG A 489 -0.71 11.77 24.30
C ARG A 489 0.32 12.06 25.38
N GLU A 490 0.79 11.01 26.05
CA GLU A 490 1.77 11.12 27.14
C GLU A 490 3.09 11.77 26.69
N PHE A 491 3.47 11.57 25.43
CA PHE A 491 4.76 11.98 24.87
C PHE A 491 4.64 12.04 23.35
N VAL A 492 4.87 13.21 22.76
CA VAL A 492 4.87 13.45 21.32
C VAL A 492 6.08 14.31 20.99
N VAL A 493 6.84 13.91 19.97
CA VAL A 493 8.02 14.63 19.52
C VAL A 493 7.73 15.25 18.17
N GLN A 494 7.93 16.56 18.05
CA GLN A 494 8.17 17.22 16.77
C GLN A 494 9.65 17.07 16.47
N TYR A 495 10.01 16.43 15.36
CA TYR A 495 11.42 16.13 15.07
C TYR A 495 11.81 16.56 13.66
N GLN A 496 12.61 17.63 13.57
CA GLN A 496 13.11 18.18 12.30
C GLN A 496 12.00 18.38 11.27
N GLU A 497 10.90 18.97 11.71
CA GLU A 497 9.74 19.20 10.86
C GLU A 497 9.14 20.58 11.19
N THR A 498 8.48 21.18 10.20
CA THR A 498 7.83 22.47 10.40
C THR A 498 6.63 22.34 11.32
N ASP A 499 6.23 23.44 11.98
CA ASP A 499 4.99 23.43 12.78
C ASP A 499 3.78 23.03 11.93
N LEU A 500 3.75 23.41 10.64
CA LEU A 500 2.72 22.97 9.70
C LEU A 500 2.74 21.46 9.46
N ALA A 501 3.91 20.87 9.25
CA ALA A 501 4.05 19.42 9.05
C ALA A 501 3.62 18.67 10.32
N PHE A 502 4.04 19.16 11.49
CA PHE A 502 3.70 18.59 12.79
C PHE A 502 2.18 18.55 13.01
N ILE A 503 1.49 19.68 12.86
CA ILE A 503 0.02 19.71 13.05
C ILE A 503 -0.70 18.90 11.97
N SER A 504 -0.21 18.93 10.71
CA SER A 504 -0.82 18.21 9.59
C SER A 504 -0.74 16.71 9.81
N ARG A 505 0.42 16.14 10.13
CA ARG A 505 0.53 14.69 10.35
C ARG A 505 -0.27 14.22 11.57
N LEU A 506 -0.37 15.05 12.62
CA LEU A 506 -1.17 14.72 13.81
C LEU A 506 -2.66 14.76 13.51
N ALA A 507 -3.12 15.76 12.76
CA ALA A 507 -4.49 15.87 12.29
C ALA A 507 -4.84 14.71 11.35
N GLU A 508 -3.97 14.40 10.39
CA GLU A 508 -4.08 13.24 9.50
C GLU A 508 -4.15 11.91 10.25
N HIS A 509 -3.32 11.77 11.30
CA HIS A 509 -3.34 10.60 12.16
C HIS A 509 -4.64 10.51 12.98
N ALA A 510 -5.16 11.63 13.49
CA ALA A 510 -6.38 11.69 14.28
C ALA A 510 -7.67 11.66 13.43
N GLY A 511 -7.57 11.80 12.11
CA GLY A 511 -8.73 11.94 11.23
C GLY A 511 -9.37 13.32 11.26
N ILE A 512 -8.65 14.33 11.76
CA ILE A 512 -9.06 15.72 11.79
C ILE A 512 -8.66 16.36 10.47
N SER A 513 -9.61 16.99 9.80
CA SER A 513 -9.38 17.81 8.61
C SER A 513 -9.34 19.29 8.98
N PHE A 514 -8.75 20.13 8.14
CA PHE A 514 -8.91 21.58 8.26
C PHE A 514 -9.26 22.23 6.92
N PHE A 515 -9.86 23.41 6.97
CA PHE A 515 -10.17 24.25 5.80
C PHE A 515 -10.22 25.72 6.24
N PHE A 516 -10.51 26.62 5.31
CA PHE A 516 -10.51 28.06 5.58
C PHE A 516 -11.89 28.65 5.31
N GLU A 517 -12.37 29.45 6.25
CA GLU A 517 -13.53 30.31 6.08
C GLU A 517 -13.09 31.78 6.10
N HIS A 518 -13.79 32.61 5.33
CA HIS A 518 -13.43 34.01 5.12
C HIS A 518 -14.60 34.89 5.57
N GLN A 519 -14.52 35.39 6.80
CA GLN A 519 -15.57 36.20 7.43
C GLN A 519 -14.93 37.32 8.26
N ASP A 520 -15.67 38.39 8.52
CA ASP A 520 -15.26 39.50 9.40
C ASP A 520 -13.87 40.10 9.10
N GLY A 521 -13.43 40.06 7.83
CA GLY A 521 -12.16 40.65 7.42
C GLY A 521 -10.93 39.73 7.54
N GLN A 522 -11.11 38.44 7.85
CA GLN A 522 -10.01 37.53 8.15
C GLN A 522 -10.22 36.12 7.60
N ASP A 523 -9.12 35.37 7.42
CA ASP A 523 -9.13 33.93 7.17
C ASP A 523 -9.10 33.17 8.51
N THR A 524 -10.14 32.39 8.77
CA THR A 524 -10.27 31.53 9.95
C THR A 524 -9.97 30.09 9.54
N MET A 525 -9.02 29.46 10.23
CA MET A 525 -8.65 28.06 10.04
C MET A 525 -9.59 27.17 10.87
N VAL A 526 -10.48 26.43 10.20
CA VAL A 526 -11.49 25.58 10.84
C VAL A 526 -11.02 24.13 10.82
N PHE A 527 -10.96 23.50 11.99
CA PHE A 527 -10.68 22.06 12.12
C PHE A 527 -11.97 21.29 12.37
N THR A 528 -12.17 20.18 11.67
CA THR A 528 -13.34 19.31 11.84
C THR A 528 -13.00 17.83 11.72
N ASP A 529 -13.77 16.99 12.38
CA ASP A 529 -13.74 15.53 12.24
C ASP A 529 -14.92 14.98 11.41
N GLY A 530 -15.45 15.82 10.51
CA GLY A 530 -16.32 15.40 9.41
C GLY A 530 -17.73 15.98 9.44
N ALA A 531 -18.19 16.48 10.60
CA ALA A 531 -19.54 17.02 10.76
C ALA A 531 -19.60 18.57 10.71
N GLY A 532 -18.46 19.26 10.66
CA GLY A 532 -18.38 20.73 10.75
C GLY A 532 -18.33 21.48 9.42
N PHE A 533 -18.64 20.82 8.31
CA PHE A 533 -18.69 21.43 6.98
C PHE A 533 -20.03 22.11 6.74
N GLU A 534 -20.02 23.40 6.45
CA GLU A 534 -21.21 24.23 6.28
C GLU A 534 -21.53 24.47 4.78
N PRO A 535 -22.78 24.86 4.45
CA PRO A 535 -23.14 25.30 3.11
C PRO A 535 -22.31 26.50 2.63
N ALA A 536 -21.94 26.50 1.34
CA ALA A 536 -21.22 27.61 0.72
C ALA A 536 -22.11 28.86 0.67
N ALA A 537 -21.74 29.91 1.41
CA ALA A 537 -22.50 31.17 1.43
C ALA A 537 -22.64 31.76 0.01
N GLY A 538 -23.88 31.98 -0.44
CA GLY A 538 -24.18 32.49 -1.78
C GLY A 538 -24.01 31.47 -2.92
N ALA A 539 -23.70 30.22 -2.59
CA ALA A 539 -23.62 29.09 -3.51
C ALA A 539 -24.16 27.79 -2.87
N GLU A 540 -25.17 27.91 -2.00
CA GLU A 540 -25.74 26.79 -1.24
C GLU A 540 -26.43 25.78 -2.16
N SER A 541 -27.04 26.29 -3.24
CA SER A 541 -27.55 25.51 -4.37
C SER A 541 -26.96 26.05 -5.67
N VAL A 542 -26.45 25.14 -6.51
CA VAL A 542 -25.85 25.45 -7.81
C VAL A 542 -26.55 24.66 -8.90
N GLN A 543 -26.80 25.31 -10.04
CA GLN A 543 -27.46 24.68 -11.17
C GLN A 543 -26.43 24.02 -12.09
N PHE A 544 -26.82 22.89 -12.68
CA PHE A 544 -26.12 22.26 -13.78
C PHE A 544 -26.74 22.69 -15.10
N ARG A 545 -25.94 23.21 -16.02
CA ARG A 545 -26.36 23.55 -17.39
C ARG A 545 -25.25 23.21 -18.39
N GLU A 546 -25.52 22.24 -19.25
CA GLU A 546 -24.59 21.80 -20.28
C GLU A 546 -24.34 22.91 -21.31
N ASN A 547 -23.09 23.08 -21.75
CA ASN A 547 -22.66 24.11 -22.71
C ASN A 547 -23.04 25.54 -22.31
N SER A 548 -23.17 25.79 -21.00
CA SER A 548 -23.48 27.10 -20.46
C SER A 548 -22.24 27.99 -20.43
N ASP A 549 -22.33 29.17 -21.08
CA ASP A 549 -21.44 30.30 -20.82
C ASP A 549 -21.90 31.10 -19.57
N THR A 550 -22.98 30.67 -18.91
CA THR A 550 -23.54 31.31 -17.72
C THR A 550 -23.11 30.63 -16.42
N ARG A 551 -23.33 31.32 -15.29
CA ARG A 551 -22.84 31.10 -13.91
C ARG A 551 -23.25 29.76 -13.26
N ASP A 552 -23.01 28.66 -13.94
CA ASP A 552 -23.50 27.34 -13.58
C ASP A 552 -22.34 26.33 -13.55
N VAL A 553 -22.60 25.14 -13.01
CA VAL A 553 -21.76 23.96 -13.27
C VAL A 553 -22.11 23.47 -14.67
N PHE A 554 -21.11 23.26 -15.52
CA PHE A 554 -21.34 22.90 -16.93
C PHE A 554 -20.67 21.60 -17.37
N GLU A 555 -19.75 21.06 -16.57
CA GLU A 555 -19.20 19.72 -16.74
C GLU A 555 -19.19 18.99 -15.39
N LEU A 556 -19.56 17.70 -15.39
CA LEU A 556 -19.55 16.83 -14.23
C LEU A 556 -19.23 15.39 -14.66
N GLU A 557 -18.28 14.78 -13.96
CA GLU A 557 -17.87 13.39 -14.10
C GLU A 557 -17.93 12.71 -12.74
N ALA A 558 -18.58 11.53 -12.68
CA ALA A 558 -18.56 10.69 -11.49
C ALA A 558 -17.53 9.56 -11.66
N ARG A 559 -16.52 9.53 -10.79
CA ARG A 559 -15.50 8.49 -10.75
C ARG A 559 -15.72 7.55 -9.58
N SER A 560 -16.00 6.28 -9.89
CA SER A 560 -16.07 5.19 -8.91
C SER A 560 -14.79 4.36 -8.92
N ARG A 561 -14.25 4.00 -7.74
CA ARG A 561 -13.12 3.07 -7.62
C ARG A 561 -13.34 2.04 -6.53
N LEU A 562 -12.72 0.87 -6.67
CA LEU A 562 -12.77 -0.16 -5.64
C LEU A 562 -11.90 0.23 -4.44
N VAL A 563 -12.40 -0.04 -3.23
CA VAL A 563 -11.68 0.14 -1.97
C VAL A 563 -11.72 -1.17 -1.15
N PRO A 564 -10.74 -1.39 -0.24
CA PRO A 564 -10.74 -2.56 0.64
C PRO A 564 -11.99 -2.65 1.52
N SER A 565 -12.42 -3.88 1.87
CA SER A 565 -13.61 -4.13 2.70
C SER A 565 -13.34 -4.03 4.20
N VAL A 566 -12.08 -4.16 4.64
CA VAL A 566 -11.74 -4.07 6.06
C VAL A 566 -10.42 -3.34 6.27
N TYR A 567 -10.35 -2.58 7.35
CA TYR A 567 -9.11 -2.05 7.90
C TYR A 567 -8.84 -2.69 9.25
N VAL A 568 -7.63 -3.18 9.46
CA VAL A 568 -7.20 -3.78 10.74
C VAL A 568 -6.00 -2.99 11.26
N ALA A 569 -6.15 -2.39 12.43
CA ALA A 569 -5.06 -1.79 13.19
C ALA A 569 -4.53 -2.81 14.21
N ARG A 570 -3.19 -2.91 14.33
CA ARG A 570 -2.50 -3.73 15.31
C ARG A 570 -1.39 -2.94 16.01
N ASP A 571 -1.16 -3.21 17.29
CA ASP A 571 0.02 -2.71 18.01
C ASP A 571 0.37 -3.62 19.19
N TYR A 572 1.42 -3.26 19.92
CA TYR A 572 1.87 -3.91 21.13
C TYR A 572 2.17 -2.88 22.22
N ASN A 573 1.55 -3.06 23.38
CA ASN A 573 1.80 -2.27 24.58
C ASN A 573 2.56 -3.11 25.62
N TYR A 574 3.85 -2.83 25.79
CA TYR A 574 4.69 -3.56 26.74
C TYR A 574 4.22 -3.44 28.20
N ARG A 575 3.43 -2.41 28.55
CA ARG A 575 2.87 -2.24 29.90
C ARG A 575 1.71 -3.21 30.16
N GLN A 576 1.04 -3.69 29.11
CA GLN A 576 -0.05 -4.66 29.14
C GLN A 576 0.16 -5.70 28.03
N PRO A 577 1.20 -6.55 28.13
CA PRO A 577 1.69 -7.35 27.01
C PRO A 577 0.71 -8.43 26.52
N MET A 578 -0.28 -8.79 27.35
CA MET A 578 -1.33 -9.78 27.02
C MET A 578 -2.62 -9.12 26.50
N LEU A 579 -2.71 -7.79 26.50
CA LEU A 579 -3.87 -7.09 25.96
C LEU A 579 -3.85 -7.16 24.44
N ASP A 580 -4.87 -7.77 23.84
CA ASP A 580 -5.02 -7.75 22.39
C ASP A 580 -5.39 -6.35 21.93
N LEU A 581 -4.47 -5.73 21.19
CA LEU A 581 -4.65 -4.43 20.57
C LEU A 581 -5.07 -4.57 19.11
N THR A 582 -5.43 -5.75 18.62
CA THR A 582 -6.00 -5.90 17.28
C THR A 582 -7.40 -5.27 17.24
N SER A 583 -7.65 -4.38 16.29
CA SER A 583 -8.94 -3.73 16.11
C SER A 583 -9.23 -3.57 14.64
N GLU A 584 -10.49 -3.71 14.25
CA GLU A 584 -10.88 -3.64 12.84
C GLU A 584 -12.10 -2.77 12.60
N HIS A 585 -12.23 -2.31 11.36
CA HIS A 585 -13.41 -1.64 10.85
C HIS A 585 -13.75 -2.16 9.46
N VAL A 586 -14.97 -2.68 9.31
CA VAL A 586 -15.49 -3.20 8.05
C VAL A 586 -16.19 -2.06 7.31
N LEU A 587 -15.82 -1.82 6.05
CA LEU A 587 -16.59 -0.97 5.13
C LEU A 587 -17.60 -1.84 4.37
N PRO A 588 -18.90 -1.68 4.59
CA PRO A 588 -19.92 -2.41 3.83
C PRO A 588 -19.86 -2.13 2.32
N THR A 589 -19.39 -0.95 1.93
CA THR A 589 -19.24 -0.55 0.52
C THR A 589 -17.94 -1.06 -0.11
N GLY A 590 -17.02 -1.63 0.67
CA GLY A 590 -15.74 -2.12 0.16
C GLY A 590 -15.90 -3.42 -0.63
N TYR A 591 -14.99 -3.63 -1.60
CA TYR A 591 -15.15 -4.69 -2.58
C TYR A 591 -14.50 -6.02 -2.19
N ALA A 592 -13.22 -5.99 -1.83
CA ALA A 592 -12.47 -7.18 -1.47
C ALA A 592 -11.24 -6.88 -0.61
N GLY A 593 -10.86 -7.88 0.19
CA GLY A 593 -9.64 -7.86 0.97
C GLY A 593 -9.65 -6.86 2.11
N GLY A 594 -8.52 -6.77 2.79
CA GLY A 594 -8.30 -5.85 3.89
C GLY A 594 -6.91 -5.27 3.87
N VAL A 595 -6.70 -4.23 4.66
CA VAL A 595 -5.36 -3.74 4.98
C VAL A 595 -5.13 -3.90 6.44
N ILE A 596 -3.99 -4.50 6.78
CA ILE A 596 -3.51 -4.67 8.14
C ILE A 596 -2.35 -3.70 8.32
N GLU A 597 -2.44 -2.84 9.32
CA GLU A 597 -1.41 -1.88 9.68
C GLU A 597 -0.93 -2.17 11.10
N TYR A 598 0.39 -2.23 11.29
CA TYR A 598 1.01 -2.39 12.59
C TYR A 598 1.76 -1.12 12.99
N GLY A 599 1.66 -0.73 14.27
CA GLY A 599 2.41 0.40 14.81
C GLY A 599 1.66 1.73 14.82
N GLY A 600 0.33 1.70 15.00
CA GLY A 600 -0.50 2.91 15.14
C GLY A 600 -0.32 3.69 16.45
N HIS A 601 0.51 3.18 17.37
CA HIS A 601 0.90 3.72 18.66
C HIS A 601 -0.28 4.06 19.61
N TYR A 602 -1.38 3.33 19.50
CA TYR A 602 -2.49 3.40 20.44
C TYR A 602 -2.30 2.42 21.61
N LYS A 603 -2.91 2.74 22.75
CA LYS A 603 -2.69 2.00 24.01
C LYS A 603 -3.87 1.13 24.43
N THR A 604 -5.05 1.40 23.87
CA THR A 604 -6.30 0.74 24.24
C THR A 604 -7.04 0.22 22.99
N PRO A 605 -7.83 -0.85 23.11
CA PRO A 605 -8.66 -1.33 21.99
C PRO A 605 -9.66 -0.28 21.49
N ALA A 606 -10.12 0.62 22.36
CA ALA A 606 -11.02 1.71 21.98
C ALA A 606 -10.34 2.71 21.02
N GLU A 607 -9.11 3.11 21.33
CA GLU A 607 -8.28 3.94 20.42
C GLU A 607 -7.99 3.20 19.10
N GLY A 608 -7.67 1.89 19.17
CA GLY A 608 -7.44 1.06 17.99
C GLY A 608 -8.66 0.99 17.07
N LYS A 609 -9.87 0.84 17.64
CA LYS A 609 -11.13 0.85 16.89
C LYS A 609 -11.40 2.20 16.24
N ALA A 610 -11.16 3.30 16.97
CA ALA A 610 -11.29 4.65 16.42
C ALA A 610 -10.32 4.88 15.25
N LEU A 611 -9.05 4.47 15.40
CA LEU A 611 -8.07 4.56 14.33
C LEU A 611 -8.46 3.71 13.11
N ALA A 612 -8.88 2.46 13.30
CA ALA A 612 -9.34 1.60 12.21
C ALA A 612 -10.54 2.20 11.46
N GLN A 613 -11.47 2.84 12.17
CA GLN A 613 -12.59 3.58 11.58
C GLN A 613 -12.12 4.78 10.76
N VAL A 614 -11.24 5.63 11.32
CA VAL A 614 -10.68 6.78 10.59
C VAL A 614 -10.01 6.33 9.29
N ARG A 615 -9.23 5.24 9.32
CA ARG A 615 -8.54 4.72 8.13
C ARG A 615 -9.47 4.09 7.12
N ALA A 616 -10.55 3.48 7.59
CA ALA A 616 -11.62 2.99 6.74
C ALA A 616 -12.32 4.14 6.00
N GLU A 617 -12.76 5.17 6.72
CA GLU A 617 -13.42 6.36 6.20
C GLU A 617 -12.51 7.15 5.22
N GLU A 618 -11.21 7.26 5.51
CA GLU A 618 -10.19 7.83 4.60
C GLU A 618 -10.22 7.17 3.22
N ARG A 619 -10.34 5.84 3.17
CA ARG A 619 -10.47 5.14 1.88
C ARG A 619 -11.85 5.30 1.29
N GLN A 620 -12.91 5.26 2.10
CA GLN A 620 -14.29 5.43 1.63
C GLN A 620 -14.49 6.77 0.92
N ALA A 621 -13.88 7.85 1.43
CA ALA A 621 -13.95 9.20 0.85
C ALA A 621 -13.45 9.24 -0.61
N THR A 622 -12.63 8.27 -1.01
CA THR A 622 -12.08 8.19 -2.36
C THR A 622 -12.87 7.26 -3.29
N GLN A 623 -13.88 6.55 -2.77
CA GLN A 623 -14.61 5.51 -3.49
C GLN A 623 -15.49 6.09 -4.60
N LEU A 624 -16.19 7.18 -4.32
CA LEU A 624 -17.03 7.92 -5.26
C LEU A 624 -16.65 9.39 -5.18
N VAL A 625 -16.07 9.92 -6.25
CA VAL A 625 -15.63 11.31 -6.37
C VAL A 625 -16.28 11.91 -7.60
N TYR A 626 -16.82 13.11 -7.45
CA TYR A 626 -17.29 13.93 -8.56
C TYR A 626 -16.19 14.93 -8.93
N ALA A 627 -15.86 15.02 -10.22
CA ALA A 627 -15.00 16.04 -10.78
C ALA A 627 -15.83 16.92 -11.71
N GLY A 628 -15.64 18.23 -11.70
CA GLY A 628 -16.44 19.11 -12.54
C GLY A 628 -15.80 20.44 -12.86
N ARG A 629 -16.46 21.21 -13.74
CA ARG A 629 -16.08 22.57 -14.10
C ARG A 629 -17.27 23.51 -13.94
N SER A 630 -16.98 24.71 -13.46
CA SER A 630 -18.01 25.71 -13.16
C SER A 630 -17.53 27.13 -13.39
N ALA A 631 -18.48 28.05 -13.61
CA ALA A 631 -18.27 29.49 -13.57
C ALA A 631 -18.72 30.14 -12.25
N VAL A 632 -19.16 29.35 -11.26
CA VAL A 632 -19.62 29.83 -9.95
C VAL A 632 -18.42 30.27 -9.10
N CYS A 633 -18.31 31.57 -8.81
CA CYS A 633 -17.20 32.11 -8.02
C CYS A 633 -17.23 31.67 -6.55
N GLY A 634 -18.43 31.43 -5.99
CA GLY A 634 -18.65 31.08 -4.58
C GLY A 634 -18.17 29.70 -4.13
N LEU A 635 -17.73 28.82 -5.04
CA LEU A 635 -17.27 27.48 -4.67
C LEU A 635 -15.89 27.55 -3.99
N GLY A 636 -15.74 26.93 -2.83
CA GLY A 636 -14.47 26.81 -2.09
C GLY A 636 -14.33 25.45 -1.42
N ALA A 637 -13.10 25.06 -1.07
CA ALA A 637 -12.85 23.79 -0.41
C ALA A 637 -13.34 23.81 1.05
N GLY A 638 -13.93 22.70 1.50
CA GLY A 638 -14.56 22.62 2.84
C GLY A 638 -15.99 23.13 2.88
N ALA A 639 -16.55 23.62 1.77
CA ALA A 639 -17.94 24.05 1.68
C ALA A 639 -18.84 22.96 1.07
N ARG A 640 -20.14 23.02 1.39
CA ARG A 640 -21.18 22.16 0.81
C ARG A 640 -22.08 22.91 -0.16
N SER A 641 -22.46 22.27 -1.25
CA SER A 641 -23.54 22.78 -2.12
C SER A 641 -24.42 21.64 -2.62
N THR A 642 -25.67 21.95 -2.88
CA THR A 642 -26.59 21.07 -3.60
C THR A 642 -26.51 21.37 -5.10
N LEU A 643 -26.09 20.40 -5.91
CA LEU A 643 -26.13 20.48 -7.36
C LEU A 643 -27.51 20.05 -7.86
N GLU A 644 -28.17 20.91 -8.64
CA GLU A 644 -29.51 20.68 -9.20
C GLU A 644 -29.50 20.77 -10.72
N GLY A 645 -30.59 20.32 -11.36
CA GLY A 645 -30.80 20.53 -12.80
C GLY A 645 -30.00 19.62 -13.75
N HIS A 646 -29.25 18.64 -13.22
CA HIS A 646 -28.55 17.68 -14.07
C HIS A 646 -29.55 16.72 -14.75
N PRO A 647 -29.48 16.50 -16.08
CA PRO A 647 -30.51 15.76 -16.82
C PRO A 647 -30.63 14.28 -16.42
N ASN A 648 -29.54 13.69 -15.94
CA ASN A 648 -29.46 12.25 -15.62
C ASN A 648 -29.32 11.95 -14.13
N LEU A 649 -29.32 12.97 -13.26
CA LEU A 649 -29.07 12.79 -11.83
C LEU A 649 -30.12 13.59 -11.05
N GLU A 650 -30.58 13.03 -9.94
CA GLU A 650 -31.30 13.81 -8.94
C GLU A 650 -30.37 14.84 -8.29
N SER A 651 -30.91 15.68 -7.41
CA SER A 651 -30.10 16.65 -6.68
C SER A 651 -28.98 15.95 -5.91
N LEU A 652 -27.76 16.48 -6.03
CA LEU A 652 -26.57 15.93 -5.37
C LEU A 652 -26.08 16.89 -4.30
N ASP A 653 -26.07 16.42 -3.05
CA ASP A 653 -25.36 17.09 -1.97
C ASP A 653 -23.86 16.76 -2.06
N LEU A 654 -23.06 17.80 -2.26
CA LEU A 654 -21.63 17.71 -2.54
C LEU A 654 -20.82 18.46 -1.47
N LEU A 655 -19.78 17.81 -0.96
CA LEU A 655 -18.69 18.44 -0.22
C LEU A 655 -17.52 18.67 -1.17
N PHE A 656 -17.13 19.92 -1.39
CA PHE A 656 -15.98 20.26 -2.22
C PHE A 656 -14.69 20.01 -1.45
N VAL A 657 -13.91 19.02 -1.89
CA VAL A 657 -12.64 18.66 -1.25
C VAL A 657 -11.46 19.43 -1.82
N GLU A 658 -11.59 19.93 -3.06
CA GLU A 658 -10.57 20.68 -3.78
C GLU A 658 -11.22 21.55 -4.86
N VAL A 659 -10.78 22.79 -4.99
CA VAL A 659 -11.22 23.73 -6.03
C VAL A 659 -10.01 24.48 -6.58
N GLU A 660 -9.85 24.49 -7.89
CA GLU A 660 -8.83 25.28 -8.59
C GLU A 660 -9.50 26.39 -9.40
N HIS A 661 -9.08 27.62 -9.16
CA HIS A 661 -9.62 28.85 -9.74
C HIS A 661 -8.74 29.37 -10.86
N ARG A 662 -9.35 29.79 -11.97
CA ARG A 662 -8.65 30.52 -13.04
C ARG A 662 -9.50 31.68 -13.54
N ALA A 663 -8.90 32.87 -13.58
CA ALA A 663 -9.54 34.05 -14.13
C ALA A 663 -8.58 34.82 -15.05
N THR A 664 -9.15 35.38 -16.12
CA THR A 664 -8.48 36.34 -17.00
C THR A 664 -9.36 37.59 -17.09
N LEU A 665 -8.85 38.76 -16.71
CA LEU A 665 -9.61 40.02 -16.59
C LEU A 665 -9.08 41.14 -17.49
N LEU A 666 -7.76 41.21 -17.68
CA LEU A 666 -7.12 42.14 -18.60
C LEU A 666 -6.34 41.33 -19.64
N THR A 667 -6.73 41.48 -20.90
CA THR A 667 -6.19 40.67 -21.99
C THR A 667 -5.44 41.54 -22.99
N GLY A 668 -4.12 41.41 -23.10
CA GLY A 668 -3.32 42.16 -24.11
C GLY A 668 -3.59 41.75 -25.57
N ARG A 669 -4.43 40.75 -25.78
CA ARG A 669 -4.97 40.21 -27.04
C ARG A 669 -6.48 40.05 -26.84
N ASP A 670 -7.29 39.98 -27.90
CA ASP A 670 -8.77 39.89 -27.87
C ASP A 670 -9.39 38.68 -27.12
N GLU A 671 -8.73 38.11 -26.10
CA GLU A 671 -9.29 37.10 -25.23
C GLU A 671 -10.43 37.69 -24.37
N PRO A 672 -11.57 36.99 -24.24
CA PRO A 672 -12.68 37.45 -23.43
C PRO A 672 -12.36 37.33 -21.94
N ARG A 673 -12.91 38.24 -21.13
CA ARG A 673 -12.90 38.10 -19.68
C ARG A 673 -13.62 36.82 -19.29
N ARG A 674 -12.96 35.97 -18.51
CA ARG A 674 -13.50 34.66 -18.16
C ARG A 674 -13.00 34.21 -16.80
N TYR A 675 -13.91 33.66 -16.00
CA TYR A 675 -13.59 32.86 -14.83
C TYR A 675 -14.10 31.44 -15.04
N VAL A 676 -13.27 30.47 -14.67
CA VAL A 676 -13.62 29.06 -14.59
C VAL A 676 -12.93 28.47 -13.37
N ASN A 677 -13.61 27.57 -12.67
CA ASN A 677 -12.96 26.65 -11.75
C ASN A 677 -13.11 25.20 -12.22
N THR A 678 -12.18 24.37 -11.76
CA THR A 678 -12.30 22.91 -11.72
C THR A 678 -12.40 22.49 -10.26
N PHE A 679 -13.24 21.51 -9.96
CA PHE A 679 -13.40 21.04 -8.60
C PHE A 679 -13.40 19.53 -8.50
N ARG A 680 -13.08 19.04 -7.30
CA ARG A 680 -13.33 17.67 -6.86
C ARG A 680 -14.23 17.72 -5.62
N ALA A 681 -15.24 16.87 -5.62
CA ALA A 681 -16.21 16.77 -4.54
C ALA A 681 -16.52 15.31 -4.21
N ILE A 682 -17.03 15.08 -3.00
CA ILE A 682 -17.55 13.79 -2.56
C ILE A 682 -19.02 13.95 -2.15
N PRO A 683 -19.81 12.86 -2.07
CA PRO A 683 -21.16 12.95 -1.50
C PRO A 683 -21.11 13.54 -0.09
N GLY A 684 -21.92 14.56 0.20
CA GLY A 684 -21.90 15.28 1.47
C GLY A 684 -22.25 14.41 2.70
N LYS A 685 -22.92 13.28 2.49
CA LYS A 685 -23.18 12.27 3.54
C LYS A 685 -21.95 11.46 3.96
N ASN A 686 -20.90 11.45 3.14
CA ASN A 686 -19.70 10.68 3.44
C ASN A 686 -18.76 11.52 4.32
N THR A 687 -18.32 10.94 5.44
CA THR A 687 -17.30 11.55 6.29
C THR A 687 -15.98 11.67 5.52
N TYR A 688 -15.47 12.91 5.37
CA TYR A 688 -14.14 13.12 4.83
C TYR A 688 -13.08 12.93 5.93
N ARG A 689 -12.09 12.08 5.65
CA ARG A 689 -10.85 11.99 6.43
C ARG A 689 -9.68 12.36 5.51
N PRO A 690 -8.71 13.15 6.00
CA PRO A 690 -7.61 13.58 5.17
C PRO A 690 -6.69 12.39 4.83
N PRO A 691 -6.11 12.37 3.62
CA PRO A 691 -5.09 11.39 3.27
C PRO A 691 -3.82 11.63 4.09
N ARG A 692 -3.11 10.56 4.44
CA ARG A 692 -1.81 10.65 5.13
C ARG A 692 -0.67 10.99 4.17
N VAL A 693 -0.57 12.27 3.78
CA VAL A 693 0.44 12.75 2.82
C VAL A 693 1.63 13.42 3.51
N THR A 694 1.46 13.90 4.73
CA THR A 694 2.55 14.54 5.48
C THR A 694 3.50 13.44 6.00
N PRO A 695 4.80 13.47 5.64
CA PRO A 695 5.75 12.47 6.10
C PRO A 695 5.82 12.42 7.62
N ALA A 696 5.66 11.22 8.20
CA ALA A 696 5.92 11.04 9.63
C ALA A 696 7.44 11.09 9.88
N PRO A 697 7.92 11.86 10.88
CA PRO A 697 9.35 11.91 11.19
C PRO A 697 9.82 10.54 11.66
N ARG A 698 11.06 10.20 11.31
CA ARG A 698 11.70 8.95 11.71
C ARG A 698 13.13 9.19 12.16
N ILE A 699 13.52 8.53 13.25
CA ILE A 699 14.90 8.47 13.71
C ILE A 699 15.41 7.06 13.46
N ALA A 700 16.18 6.88 12.38
CA ALA A 700 16.68 5.57 11.97
C ALA A 700 17.78 5.02 12.88
N GLY A 701 18.52 5.90 13.56
CA GLY A 701 19.64 5.54 14.43
C GLY A 701 19.34 5.69 15.91
N VAL A 702 20.37 6.04 16.66
CA VAL A 702 20.28 6.39 18.08
C VAL A 702 20.51 7.87 18.29
N VAL A 703 19.90 8.43 19.33
CA VAL A 703 20.22 9.77 19.83
C VAL A 703 20.80 9.69 21.23
N THR A 704 21.54 10.72 21.61
CA THR A 704 22.06 10.84 22.96
C THR A 704 21.02 11.50 23.88
N GLY A 705 20.86 10.94 25.07
CA GLY A 705 20.16 11.58 26.17
C GLY A 705 20.94 11.45 27.48
N ILE A 706 20.51 12.22 28.47
CA ILE A 706 21.12 12.25 29.80
C ILE A 706 20.08 11.79 30.81
N VAL A 707 20.40 10.81 31.64
CA VAL A 707 19.50 10.34 32.71
C VAL A 707 19.22 11.49 33.67
N ASP A 708 17.94 11.74 33.94
CA ASP A 708 17.49 12.75 34.88
C ASP A 708 17.36 12.17 36.30
N ALA A 709 17.46 13.03 37.31
CA ALA A 709 17.12 12.66 38.68
C ALA A 709 15.62 12.35 38.82
N GLY A 710 14.76 13.10 38.11
CA GLY A 710 13.31 13.04 38.23
C GLY A 710 12.79 13.72 39.50
N PRO A 711 11.47 14.01 39.58
CA PRO A 711 10.87 14.77 40.69
C PRO A 711 10.93 14.05 42.04
N GLY A 712 11.02 12.72 42.06
CA GLY A 712 11.24 11.90 43.26
C GLY A 712 12.70 11.49 43.47
N GLY A 713 13.61 11.93 42.61
CA GLY A 713 15.04 11.67 42.74
C GLY A 713 15.66 12.51 43.86
N GLY A 714 16.46 11.89 44.72
CA GLY A 714 17.19 12.56 45.79
C GLY A 714 18.63 12.09 45.88
N GLY A 715 19.57 13.02 46.02
CA GLY A 715 21.00 12.74 46.13
C GLY A 715 21.61 12.18 44.83
N ASN A 716 22.37 11.09 44.93
CA ASN A 716 23.13 10.51 43.82
C ASN A 716 22.35 9.49 42.96
N ASN A 717 21.05 9.27 43.19
CA ASN A 717 20.29 8.21 42.53
C ASN A 717 19.20 8.77 41.61
N ALA A 718 19.03 8.15 40.44
CA ALA A 718 17.92 8.47 39.54
C ALA A 718 16.63 7.85 40.07
N GLN A 719 15.50 8.54 39.88
CA GLN A 719 14.20 7.95 40.11
C GLN A 719 13.96 6.82 39.09
N ILE A 720 13.67 5.63 39.60
CA ILE A 720 13.31 4.45 38.82
C ILE A 720 11.90 4.06 39.25
N ASP A 721 11.02 3.80 38.29
CA ASP A 721 9.65 3.36 38.59
C ASP A 721 9.55 1.84 38.80
N ASP A 722 8.34 1.36 39.12
CA ASP A 722 8.06 -0.07 39.37
C ASP A 722 8.38 -0.99 38.18
N GLN A 723 8.63 -0.41 36.99
CA GLN A 723 8.99 -1.13 35.76
C GLN A 723 10.47 -0.97 35.39
N GLY A 724 11.31 -0.36 36.24
CA GLY A 724 12.74 -0.19 35.96
C GLY A 724 13.06 0.89 34.93
N ARG A 725 12.16 1.85 34.70
CA ARG A 725 12.31 2.90 33.66
C ARG A 725 12.91 4.17 34.21
N TYR A 726 13.50 4.97 33.33
CA TYR A 726 14.22 6.21 33.67
C TYR A 726 13.58 7.43 33.03
N MET A 727 13.64 8.57 33.70
CA MET A 727 13.46 9.87 33.05
C MET A 727 14.75 10.24 32.34
N VAL A 728 14.65 10.78 31.13
CA VAL A 728 15.79 11.12 30.29
C VAL A 728 15.60 12.49 29.68
N ARG A 729 16.61 13.34 29.79
CA ARG A 729 16.66 14.60 29.05
C ARG A 729 17.26 14.35 27.67
N PHE A 730 16.46 14.53 26.63
CA PHE A 730 16.90 14.42 25.24
C PHE A 730 17.74 15.64 24.86
N LEU A 731 18.90 15.43 24.24
CA LEU A 731 19.79 16.55 23.91
C LEU A 731 19.33 17.39 22.71
N PHE A 732 18.44 16.85 21.89
CA PHE A 732 17.86 17.58 20.76
C PHE A 732 16.70 18.49 21.18
N ASP A 733 16.15 18.33 22.39
CA ASP A 733 14.91 19.01 22.78
C ASP A 733 15.18 20.50 22.99
N THR A 734 14.56 21.33 22.15
CA THR A 734 14.67 22.79 22.20
C THR A 734 13.54 23.42 23.02
N GLY A 735 12.72 22.62 23.72
CA GLY A 735 11.70 23.11 24.64
C GLY A 735 12.27 24.01 25.76
N ALA A 736 11.38 24.73 26.45
CA ALA A 736 11.79 25.69 27.47
C ALA A 736 12.69 25.06 28.56
N ALA A 737 13.81 25.72 28.86
CA ALA A 737 14.76 25.29 29.87
C ALA A 737 14.08 25.13 31.25
N GLY A 738 14.16 23.94 31.83
CA GLY A 738 13.51 23.60 33.11
C GLY A 738 12.20 22.80 32.99
N GLY A 739 11.80 22.41 31.77
CA GLY A 739 10.68 21.48 31.53
C GLY A 739 10.94 20.04 31.98
N VAL A 740 9.87 19.24 32.08
CA VAL A 740 9.91 17.81 32.43
C VAL A 740 10.69 17.03 31.38
N SER A 741 11.80 16.40 31.77
CA SER A 741 12.80 15.81 30.86
C SER A 741 12.25 14.78 29.86
N SER A 742 11.36 13.88 30.32
CA SER A 742 10.61 12.96 29.46
C SER A 742 9.49 12.26 30.26
N ARG A 743 8.73 11.36 29.61
CA ARG A 743 8.06 10.25 30.32
C ARG A 743 9.08 9.18 30.74
N PRO A 744 8.76 8.23 31.63
CA PRO A 744 9.64 7.10 31.88
C PRO A 744 9.92 6.30 30.60
N VAL A 745 11.21 6.16 30.28
CA VAL A 745 11.76 5.46 29.12
C VAL A 745 12.30 4.10 29.55
N ARG A 746 11.95 3.06 28.80
CA ARG A 746 12.39 1.69 29.07
C ARG A 746 13.87 1.53 28.75
N MET A 747 14.61 0.85 29.62
CA MET A 747 16.01 0.48 29.38
C MET A 747 16.12 -0.99 29.00
N LEU A 748 16.84 -1.26 27.90
CA LEU A 748 17.20 -2.63 27.52
C LEU A 748 18.13 -3.24 28.56
N GLN A 749 17.90 -4.52 28.84
CA GLN A 749 18.74 -5.32 29.74
C GLN A 749 19.35 -6.46 28.95
N ASN A 750 20.61 -6.79 29.24
CA ASN A 750 21.30 -7.92 28.58
C ASN A 750 20.61 -9.26 28.86
N HIS A 751 19.95 -9.40 30.02
CA HIS A 751 19.17 -10.58 30.38
C HIS A 751 17.95 -10.17 31.22
N ALA A 752 16.76 -10.67 30.87
CA ALA A 752 15.52 -10.40 31.59
C ALA A 752 14.49 -11.53 31.41
N GLY A 753 13.68 -11.77 32.45
CA GLY A 753 12.58 -12.72 32.47
C GLY A 753 11.56 -12.42 33.58
N ALA A 754 10.64 -13.37 33.85
CA ALA A 754 9.44 -13.13 34.66
C ALA A 754 9.65 -12.74 36.15
N ASN A 755 10.89 -12.82 36.66
CA ASN A 755 11.35 -12.21 37.93
C ASN A 755 12.87 -12.40 38.10
N TYR A 756 13.64 -12.35 37.01
CA TYR A 756 15.07 -12.58 37.01
C TYR A 756 15.72 -11.79 35.88
N GLY A 757 17.02 -11.55 35.97
CA GLY A 757 17.75 -10.80 34.96
C GLY A 757 18.92 -10.02 35.53
N THR A 758 19.46 -9.14 34.71
CA THR A 758 20.48 -8.15 35.07
C THR A 758 19.86 -6.77 35.02
N HIS A 759 20.05 -5.96 36.07
CA HIS A 759 19.72 -4.54 36.04
C HIS A 759 20.85 -3.76 36.72
N PHE A 760 21.52 -2.88 35.98
CA PHE A 760 22.55 -2.01 36.53
C PHE A 760 22.00 -0.58 36.62
N PRO A 761 21.66 -0.08 37.83
CA PRO A 761 20.97 1.19 37.94
C PRO A 761 21.81 2.37 37.44
N LEU A 762 21.28 3.11 36.47
CA LEU A 762 21.90 4.34 35.98
C LEU A 762 21.72 5.49 36.98
N LYS A 763 22.67 6.42 36.99
CA LYS A 763 22.71 7.58 37.88
C LYS A 763 22.32 8.85 37.12
N PRO A 764 21.83 9.91 37.78
CA PRO A 764 21.58 11.18 37.12
C PRO A 764 22.87 11.70 36.48
N GLY A 765 22.77 12.27 35.28
CA GLY A 765 23.94 12.72 34.51
C GLY A 765 24.61 11.62 33.66
N THR A 766 24.19 10.36 33.78
CA THR A 766 24.72 9.28 32.93
C THR A 766 24.27 9.50 31.48
N GLU A 767 25.23 9.48 30.56
CA GLU A 767 24.96 9.53 29.12
C GLU A 767 24.42 8.19 28.63
N VAL A 768 23.32 8.23 27.89
CA VAL A 768 22.66 7.05 27.33
C VAL A 768 22.40 7.24 25.84
N LEU A 769 22.47 6.14 25.11
CA LEU A 769 22.00 6.06 23.74
C LEU A 769 20.54 5.59 23.74
N ILE A 770 19.72 6.20 22.89
CA ILE A 770 18.28 5.96 22.80
C ILE A 770 17.93 5.59 21.37
N ALA A 771 17.33 4.42 21.18
CA ALA A 771 16.71 4.01 19.94
C ALA A 771 15.20 4.24 19.98
N PHE A 772 14.56 4.16 18.81
CA PHE A 772 13.14 4.44 18.64
C PHE A 772 12.46 3.24 18.00
N VAL A 773 11.40 2.71 18.62
CA VAL A 773 10.69 1.53 18.10
C VAL A 773 10.08 1.86 16.74
N ASN A 774 10.41 1.07 15.71
CA ASN A 774 10.05 1.33 14.31
C ASN A 774 10.54 2.71 13.78
N GLY A 775 11.56 3.29 14.43
CA GLY A 775 12.03 4.65 14.15
C GLY A 775 11.08 5.77 14.59
N ASP A 776 9.99 5.46 15.30
CA ASP A 776 8.99 6.44 15.76
C ASP A 776 9.54 7.30 16.91
N PRO A 777 9.74 8.62 16.72
CA PRO A 777 10.24 9.53 17.76
C PRO A 777 9.45 9.48 19.07
N ASP A 778 8.16 9.12 19.03
CA ASP A 778 7.29 9.03 20.21
C ASP A 778 7.55 7.77 21.05
N ARG A 779 8.37 6.83 20.56
CA ARG A 779 8.64 5.51 21.14
C ARG A 779 10.12 5.28 21.51
N PRO A 780 10.74 6.13 22.35
CA PRO A 780 12.11 5.95 22.79
C PRO A 780 12.30 4.71 23.69
N VAL A 781 13.47 4.09 23.58
CA VAL A 781 14.00 3.01 24.42
C VAL A 781 15.51 3.25 24.62
N ILE A 782 15.97 3.26 25.87
CA ILE A 782 17.40 3.34 26.18
C ILE A 782 18.05 2.01 25.78
N VAL A 783 19.05 2.07 24.90
CA VAL A 783 19.78 0.87 24.45
C VAL A 783 20.99 0.55 25.34
N GLY A 784 21.58 1.56 25.96
CA GLY A 784 22.71 1.38 26.85
C GLY A 784 23.30 2.71 27.32
N ALA A 785 24.16 2.63 28.34
CA ALA A 785 24.96 3.77 28.80
C ALA A 785 26.25 3.88 27.97
N ALA A 786 26.62 5.10 27.59
CA ALA A 786 27.82 5.39 26.82
C ALA A 786 28.88 6.05 27.72
N PRO A 787 30.07 5.45 27.90
CA PRO A 787 31.17 6.11 28.58
C PRO A 787 31.66 7.34 27.80
N ASN A 788 32.08 8.37 28.53
CA ASN A 788 32.64 9.59 27.97
C ASN A 788 33.78 10.10 28.89
N PRO A 789 34.51 11.18 28.55
CA PRO A 789 35.61 11.68 29.38
C PRO A 789 35.22 12.11 30.80
N LEU A 790 33.95 12.50 31.05
CA LEU A 790 33.44 12.83 32.38
C LEU A 790 33.06 11.59 33.18
N THR A 791 32.58 10.54 32.52
CA THR A 791 32.24 9.23 33.09
C THR A 791 33.01 8.12 32.35
N PRO A 792 34.32 7.97 32.62
CA PRO A 792 35.18 7.09 31.84
C PRO A 792 34.86 5.62 32.06
N SER A 793 35.15 4.81 31.05
CA SER A 793 35.07 3.35 31.14
C SER A 793 35.97 2.83 32.28
N PRO A 794 35.52 1.82 33.05
CA PRO A 794 36.36 1.15 34.06
C PRO A 794 37.54 0.37 33.45
N VAL A 795 37.52 0.15 32.13
CA VAL A 795 38.58 -0.48 31.34
C VAL A 795 39.09 0.51 30.31
N ASN A 796 40.42 0.72 30.28
CA ASN A 796 41.13 1.62 29.38
C ASN A 796 42.47 0.98 28.95
N SER A 797 43.33 1.77 28.32
CA SER A 797 44.63 1.30 27.82
C SER A 797 45.55 0.71 28.89
N ALA A 798 45.43 1.13 30.15
CA ALA A 798 46.25 0.64 31.26
C ALA A 798 45.84 -0.77 31.75
N ASN A 799 44.60 -1.21 31.46
CA ASN A 799 44.06 -2.49 31.92
C ASN A 799 43.24 -3.20 30.83
N ARG A 800 43.72 -3.14 29.59
CA ARG A 800 43.03 -3.64 28.38
C ARG A 800 42.71 -5.14 28.35
N SER A 801 43.38 -5.95 29.18
CA SER A 801 43.14 -7.39 29.30
C SER A 801 42.16 -7.77 30.41
N THR A 802 41.57 -6.78 31.09
CA THR A 802 40.61 -7.01 32.18
C THR A 802 39.18 -6.85 31.68
N HIS A 803 38.33 -7.85 31.94
CA HIS A 803 36.88 -7.74 31.87
C HIS A 803 36.36 -7.37 33.27
N ARG A 804 35.81 -6.17 33.42
CA ARG A 804 35.50 -5.59 34.75
C ARG A 804 34.05 -5.14 34.89
N ILE A 805 33.42 -5.53 35.99
CA ILE A 805 32.20 -4.90 36.51
C ILE A 805 32.59 -4.12 37.77
N LYS A 806 32.39 -2.80 37.76
CA LYS A 806 32.68 -1.91 38.90
C LYS A 806 31.44 -1.14 39.30
N THR A 807 30.99 -1.29 40.54
CA THR A 807 29.90 -0.50 41.09
C THR A 807 30.41 0.85 41.62
N GLN A 808 29.52 1.83 41.72
CA GLN A 808 29.85 3.14 42.30
C GLN A 808 30.33 3.02 43.76
N GLY A 809 29.83 2.04 44.50
CA GLY A 809 30.26 1.75 45.88
C GLY A 809 31.66 1.14 46.00
N GLY A 810 32.34 0.90 44.87
CA GLY A 810 33.71 0.37 44.84
C GLY A 810 33.80 -1.16 44.81
N ILE A 811 32.68 -1.88 44.67
CA ILE A 811 32.69 -3.34 44.49
C ILE A 811 33.14 -3.65 43.06
N VAL A 812 34.14 -4.52 42.93
CA VAL A 812 34.75 -4.90 41.65
C VAL A 812 34.70 -6.40 41.46
N PHE A 813 34.31 -6.84 40.27
CA PHE A 813 34.45 -8.20 39.79
C PHE A 813 35.28 -8.17 38.51
N ASP A 814 36.41 -8.88 38.52
CA ASP A 814 37.38 -8.90 37.42
C ASP A 814 37.60 -10.32 36.92
N LEU A 815 37.67 -10.46 35.60
CA LEU A 815 38.24 -11.60 34.90
C LEU A 815 39.42 -11.07 34.09
N VAL A 816 40.63 -11.58 34.34
CA VAL A 816 41.85 -11.11 33.70
C VAL A 816 42.33 -12.19 32.75
N ASP A 817 42.42 -11.84 31.46
CA ASP A 817 43.01 -12.69 30.44
C ASP A 817 44.50 -12.32 30.33
N GLU A 818 45.37 -13.03 31.05
CA GLU A 818 46.83 -12.82 30.98
C GLU A 818 47.44 -13.22 29.63
#